data_AF-K6Y3H1-F1
#
_entry.id   AF-K6Y3H1-F1
#
_cell.length_a   1.000
_cell.length_b   1.000
_cell.length_c   1.000
_cell.angle_alpha   90.00
_cell.angle_beta   90.00
_cell.angle_gamma   90.00
#
_symmetry.space_group_name_H-M   'P 1'
#
loop_
_entity.id
_entity.type
_entity.pdbx_description
1 polymer ?
#
loop_
_entity_poly.entity_id
_entity_poly.type
_entity_poly.pdbx_seq_one_letter_code
_entity_poly.pdbx_strand_id
1 'polypeptide(L)'
;MQRSLLRWFGGYLRINWISPRRIRFWLLMLVTIYTLLGFFGVPWIVQYIAVNTAQDDFGRELRIESVQANPFTLTLRIDGVALDDIDKRLLLGCNRLLIDLAWSSIINRVWTVEIIKIDKPIIQEERFASGETRFSRLFTLPLKKESAKDGPLPPLALRINELRLDGGVLRFADNLRNATAADTVKPKHVSLALEDVGLSVKDFTLHKSARFTLRLEGQLAQGGMLSFDGTVQLLPTHALEGSAIVDELALIQAGPYLQQFADVRLGSGTLTLSGQIHADEQQPLTFKGPVDIDMLSISEGSSDDVLIGWQTLHTEQLHLRLKERQIETDTIAVKGLSGRVVIREDRTTNFGQILSKPSAAADNNAARQRVDEKPSPFTFTIESVQLNDGALRFSDYSLPLPFSTNIHKLNGEISTLSSTSTEPARVKLEGQVAEFGSAYVEGAVHAWHPTRQTNVNLRFRNLQVPKYSPYTVDFAGRKIAGGTMDLDLDYTVKDKQLDGKNKLVLQDLKLGKKMASSDAMDLPLDLAIALLQDSDGVIALSLPVTGDVNDPKFDFNKIIQQALGSAITSVITAPFSFLASLVGADSADLSQVEFLEGSADLLPPQRERIAKLRKALNQRPALVIELAGPFNRTFDSPALRRKKAIDVLRHSLAEMGREVIEPSLTNESNQDILEELLNVYYPEVNLELVQARFTEKQNMSSDATKLDALAYRSHLAKRIIAAQLITNADLKAIANARASAAGDALITPNEDDRIAGNRVRIVAPKELDLVGGERIAMEAAITVD
;
A
#
# COMPACT_ATOMS: atom_id res chain seq x y z
N MET A 1 -71.67 -53.22 56.82
CA MET A 1 -71.68 -51.78 57.17
C MET A 1 -70.92 -50.99 56.09
N GLN A 2 -71.61 -50.52 55.06
CA GLN A 2 -71.14 -49.47 54.10
C GLN A 2 -72.20 -49.20 52.99
N ARG A 3 -73.20 -50.09 52.80
CA ARG A 3 -74.28 -49.92 51.81
C ARG A 3 -75.53 -49.14 52.27
N SER A 4 -75.68 -48.77 53.55
CA SER A 4 -76.89 -48.06 54.03
C SER A 4 -76.76 -46.53 54.09
N LEU A 5 -75.56 -45.96 54.16
CA LEU A 5 -75.36 -44.50 54.19
C LEU A 5 -75.60 -43.83 52.83
N LEU A 6 -75.30 -44.50 51.71
CA LEU A 6 -75.59 -43.96 50.37
C LEU A 6 -77.08 -43.92 50.03
N ARG A 7 -77.90 -44.85 50.57
CA ARG A 7 -79.35 -44.87 50.29
C ARG A 7 -80.12 -43.80 51.08
N TRP A 8 -79.63 -43.39 52.25
CA TRP A 8 -80.23 -42.31 53.03
C TRP A 8 -79.90 -40.92 52.45
N PHE A 9 -78.66 -40.70 52.01
CA PHE A 9 -78.30 -39.46 51.29
C PHE A 9 -79.01 -39.36 49.93
N GLY A 10 -79.15 -40.47 49.19
CA GLY A 10 -79.86 -40.49 47.91
C GLY A 10 -81.37 -40.24 48.01
N GLY A 11 -82.02 -40.66 49.10
CA GLY A 11 -83.45 -40.41 49.34
C GLY A 11 -83.75 -38.96 49.79
N TYR A 12 -82.87 -38.35 50.58
CA TYR A 12 -83.03 -36.98 51.08
C TYR A 12 -82.85 -35.92 49.98
N LEU A 13 -81.91 -36.15 49.04
CA LEU A 13 -81.75 -35.33 47.85
C LEU A 13 -82.95 -35.45 46.88
N ARG A 14 -83.56 -36.64 46.77
CA ARG A 14 -84.63 -36.90 45.79
C ARG A 14 -85.97 -36.26 46.13
N ILE A 15 -86.26 -36.00 47.41
CA ILE A 15 -87.56 -35.49 47.87
C ILE A 15 -87.56 -33.97 48.12
N ASN A 16 -86.42 -33.38 48.52
CA ASN A 16 -86.35 -31.94 48.84
C ASN A 16 -85.68 -31.05 47.78
N TRP A 17 -84.89 -31.62 46.85
CA TRP A 17 -84.08 -30.84 45.90
C TRP A 17 -84.52 -30.97 44.42
N ILE A 18 -85.47 -31.86 44.08
CA ILE A 18 -85.86 -32.18 42.69
C ILE A 18 -87.29 -31.70 42.37
N SER A 19 -87.63 -30.45 42.68
CA SER A 19 -88.81 -29.80 42.08
C SER A 19 -88.35 -28.88 40.95
N PRO A 20 -89.07 -28.79 39.80
CA PRO A 20 -88.65 -27.95 38.67
C PRO A 20 -88.38 -26.49 39.05
N ARG A 21 -89.09 -25.97 40.07
CA ARG A 21 -88.87 -24.62 40.62
C ARG A 21 -87.61 -24.50 41.46
N ARG A 22 -87.27 -25.51 42.30
CA ARG A 22 -86.04 -25.51 43.10
C ARG A 22 -84.79 -25.81 42.29
N ILE A 23 -84.89 -26.66 41.26
CA ILE A 23 -83.81 -26.88 40.30
C ILE A 23 -83.49 -25.58 39.55
N ARG A 24 -84.51 -24.84 39.09
CA ARG A 24 -84.34 -23.50 38.50
C ARG A 24 -83.70 -22.50 39.47
N PHE A 25 -84.11 -22.50 40.74
CA PHE A 25 -83.52 -21.65 41.77
C PHE A 25 -82.04 -21.99 42.01
N TRP A 26 -81.68 -23.27 42.19
CA TRP A 26 -80.30 -23.69 42.41
C TRP A 26 -79.42 -23.50 41.17
N LEU A 27 -79.96 -23.69 39.95
CA LEU A 27 -79.26 -23.35 38.71
C LEU A 27 -79.00 -21.84 38.60
N LEU A 28 -80.02 -21.00 38.87
CA LEU A 28 -79.84 -19.54 38.90
C LEU A 28 -78.84 -19.10 39.97
N MET A 29 -78.88 -19.70 41.16
CA MET A 29 -77.95 -19.42 42.25
C MET A 29 -76.53 -19.85 41.89
N LEU A 30 -76.35 -21.02 41.27
CA LEU A 30 -75.06 -21.50 40.78
C LEU A 30 -74.50 -20.60 39.67
N VAL A 31 -75.32 -20.19 38.70
CA VAL A 31 -74.92 -19.25 37.64
C VAL A 31 -74.58 -17.88 38.24
N THR A 32 -75.34 -17.42 39.23
CA THR A 32 -75.07 -16.14 39.93
C THR A 32 -73.77 -16.19 40.71
N ILE A 33 -73.52 -17.27 41.46
CA ILE A 33 -72.25 -17.50 42.16
C ILE A 33 -71.10 -17.58 41.16
N TYR A 34 -71.26 -18.34 40.07
CA TYR A 34 -70.24 -18.46 39.02
C TYR A 34 -69.93 -17.10 38.39
N THR A 35 -70.95 -16.28 38.16
CA THR A 35 -70.80 -14.92 37.62
C THR A 35 -70.08 -14.02 38.62
N LEU A 36 -70.47 -14.02 39.90
CA LEU A 36 -69.82 -13.22 40.94
C LEU A 36 -68.36 -13.65 41.18
N LEU A 37 -68.11 -14.95 41.31
CA LEU A 37 -66.76 -15.49 41.46
C LEU A 37 -65.90 -15.23 40.22
N GLY A 38 -66.47 -15.36 39.01
CA GLY A 38 -65.76 -15.12 37.76
C GLY A 38 -65.40 -13.65 37.55
N PHE A 39 -66.34 -12.72 37.74
CA PHE A 39 -66.10 -11.29 37.50
C PHE A 39 -65.38 -10.57 38.65
N PHE A 40 -65.50 -11.02 39.90
CA PHE A 40 -64.88 -10.36 41.06
C PHE A 40 -63.81 -11.21 41.76
N GLY A 41 -64.04 -12.52 41.87
CA GLY A 41 -63.10 -13.43 42.53
C GLY A 41 -61.84 -13.68 41.70
N VAL A 42 -61.99 -14.04 40.42
CA VAL A 42 -60.86 -14.34 39.53
C VAL A 42 -59.91 -13.14 39.38
N PRO A 43 -60.36 -11.90 39.08
CA PRO A 43 -59.45 -10.76 38.99
C PRO A 43 -58.64 -10.50 40.25
N TRP A 44 -59.29 -10.61 41.43
CA TRP A 44 -58.62 -10.43 42.71
C TRP A 44 -57.55 -11.51 42.97
N ILE A 45 -57.88 -12.77 42.68
CA ILE A 45 -56.94 -13.90 42.82
C ILE A 45 -55.75 -13.73 41.86
N VAL A 46 -56.01 -13.39 40.59
CA VAL A 46 -54.96 -13.18 39.59
C VAL A 46 -54.03 -12.04 40.00
N GLN A 47 -54.57 -10.91 40.45
CA GLN A 47 -53.78 -9.77 40.91
C GLN A 47 -52.93 -10.14 42.14
N TYR A 48 -53.52 -10.81 43.13
CA TYR A 48 -52.80 -11.24 44.34
C TYR A 48 -51.67 -12.22 44.00
N ILE A 49 -51.96 -13.27 43.23
CA ILE A 49 -50.95 -14.28 42.86
C ILE A 49 -49.84 -13.66 42.02
N ALA A 50 -50.18 -12.87 40.99
CA ALA A 50 -49.17 -12.28 40.11
C ALA A 50 -48.18 -11.39 40.88
N VAL A 51 -48.67 -10.53 41.78
CA VAL A 51 -47.83 -9.64 42.58
C VAL A 51 -46.99 -10.42 43.58
N ASN A 52 -47.59 -11.40 44.29
CA ASN A 52 -46.86 -12.17 45.29
C ASN A 52 -45.82 -13.09 44.66
N THR A 53 -46.12 -13.74 43.54
CA THR A 53 -45.18 -14.57 42.77
C THR A 53 -44.00 -13.75 42.24
N ALA A 54 -44.24 -12.55 41.71
CA ALA A 54 -43.14 -11.68 41.26
C ALA A 54 -42.20 -11.31 42.42
N GLN A 55 -42.75 -11.07 43.61
CA GLN A 55 -41.97 -10.72 44.79
C GLN A 55 -41.25 -11.94 45.42
N ASP A 56 -41.93 -13.08 45.55
CA ASP A 56 -41.44 -14.27 46.26
C ASP A 56 -40.44 -15.08 45.40
N ASP A 57 -40.75 -15.31 44.12
CA ASP A 57 -39.95 -16.18 43.25
C ASP A 57 -38.86 -15.40 42.50
N PHE A 58 -39.13 -14.14 42.14
CA PHE A 58 -38.22 -13.31 41.34
C PHE A 58 -37.63 -12.13 42.12
N GLY A 59 -38.09 -11.82 43.34
CA GLY A 59 -37.60 -10.68 44.11
C GLY A 59 -37.79 -9.35 43.37
N ARG A 60 -38.89 -9.21 42.62
CA ARG A 60 -39.20 -8.05 41.76
C ARG A 60 -40.56 -7.46 42.12
N GLU A 61 -40.68 -6.14 42.03
CA GLU A 61 -41.93 -5.45 42.29
C GLU A 61 -42.78 -5.43 41.01
N LEU A 62 -43.95 -6.07 41.05
CA LEU A 62 -44.93 -6.04 39.96
C LEU A 62 -46.09 -5.10 40.32
N ARG A 63 -46.34 -4.13 39.44
CA ARG A 63 -47.50 -3.24 39.49
C ARG A 63 -48.48 -3.59 38.38
N ILE A 64 -49.76 -3.65 38.74
CA ILE A 64 -50.88 -3.91 37.83
C ILE A 64 -51.96 -2.86 38.10
N GLU A 65 -52.40 -2.14 37.07
CA GLU A 65 -53.43 -1.11 37.18
C GLU A 65 -54.83 -1.71 37.40
N SER A 66 -55.23 -2.67 36.56
CA SER A 66 -56.50 -3.38 36.74
C SER A 66 -56.50 -4.76 36.09
N VAL A 67 -57.31 -5.66 36.65
CA VAL A 67 -57.56 -7.00 36.10
C VAL A 67 -59.06 -7.16 35.87
N GLN A 68 -59.44 -7.69 34.72
CA GLN A 68 -60.82 -7.98 34.34
C GLN A 68 -60.88 -9.40 33.79
N ALA A 69 -61.87 -10.19 34.21
CA ALA A 69 -62.09 -11.53 33.72
C ALA A 69 -63.55 -11.71 33.31
N ASN A 70 -63.78 -12.27 32.13
CA ASN A 70 -65.12 -12.64 31.68
C ASN A 70 -65.23 -14.18 31.72
N PRO A 71 -65.98 -14.75 32.68
CA PRO A 71 -66.10 -16.19 32.82
C PRO A 71 -66.87 -16.86 31.67
N PHE A 72 -67.73 -16.15 30.93
CA PHE A 72 -68.51 -16.74 29.83
C PHE A 72 -67.72 -16.89 28.54
N THR A 73 -66.85 -15.91 28.25
CA THR A 73 -65.93 -15.95 27.11
C THR A 73 -64.57 -16.53 27.48
N LEU A 74 -64.32 -16.80 28.77
CA LEU A 74 -63.02 -17.24 29.31
C LEU A 74 -61.86 -16.29 28.94
N THR A 75 -62.15 -15.00 28.81
CA THR A 75 -61.15 -13.98 28.47
C THR A 75 -60.64 -13.29 29.74
N LEU A 76 -59.33 -13.22 29.90
CA LEU A 76 -58.64 -12.47 30.95
C LEU A 76 -57.97 -11.23 30.32
N ARG A 77 -58.24 -10.05 30.88
CA ARG A 77 -57.64 -8.78 30.46
C ARG A 77 -56.94 -8.15 31.65
N ILE A 78 -55.67 -7.79 31.47
CA ILE A 78 -54.85 -7.11 32.46
C ILE A 78 -54.36 -5.81 31.83
N ASP A 79 -54.70 -4.67 32.42
CA ASP A 79 -54.26 -3.35 31.95
C ASP A 79 -53.14 -2.82 32.88
N GLY A 80 -52.17 -2.14 32.30
CA GLY A 80 -51.09 -1.42 33.01
C GLY A 80 -50.17 -2.33 33.81
N VAL A 81 -49.45 -3.24 33.14
CA VAL A 81 -48.46 -4.12 33.78
C VAL A 81 -47.09 -3.44 33.77
N ALA A 82 -46.42 -3.36 34.92
CA ALA A 82 -45.05 -2.89 35.05
C ALA A 82 -44.28 -3.72 36.08
N LEU A 83 -43.22 -4.38 35.65
CA LEU A 83 -42.29 -5.14 36.47
C LEU A 83 -40.98 -4.35 36.55
N ASP A 84 -40.61 -3.94 37.76
CA ASP A 84 -39.35 -3.24 38.01
C ASP A 84 -38.24 -4.20 38.42
N ASP A 85 -37.01 -3.89 38.03
CA ASP A 85 -35.78 -4.57 38.45
C ASP A 85 -35.36 -4.17 39.88
N ILE A 86 -34.30 -4.80 40.43
CA ILE A 86 -33.79 -4.54 41.80
C ILE A 86 -33.49 -3.05 42.04
N ASP A 87 -33.06 -2.34 40.99
CA ASP A 87 -32.73 -0.92 41.02
C ASP A 87 -33.95 0.00 40.82
N LYS A 88 -35.17 -0.54 40.89
CA LYS A 88 -36.45 0.16 40.70
C LYS A 88 -36.61 0.81 39.31
N ARG A 89 -35.88 0.30 38.31
CA ARG A 89 -36.08 0.67 36.91
C ARG A 89 -37.00 -0.34 36.25
N LEU A 90 -37.84 0.13 35.33
CA LEU A 90 -38.74 -0.73 34.56
C LEU A 90 -37.94 -1.78 33.77
N LEU A 91 -38.21 -3.07 33.99
CA LEU A 91 -37.61 -4.18 33.24
C LEU A 91 -38.54 -4.63 32.12
N LEU A 92 -39.80 -4.91 32.47
CA LEU A 92 -40.86 -5.32 31.56
C LEU A 92 -42.10 -4.49 31.85
N GLY A 93 -42.81 -4.05 30.81
CA GLY A 93 -44.13 -3.46 30.97
C GLY A 93 -45.01 -3.72 29.76
N CYS A 94 -46.33 -3.57 29.91
CA CYS A 94 -47.25 -3.53 28.77
C CYS A 94 -48.50 -2.74 29.13
N ASN A 95 -49.12 -2.12 28.12
CA ASN A 95 -50.35 -1.36 28.33
C ASN A 95 -51.53 -2.28 28.58
N ARG A 96 -51.60 -3.37 27.82
CA ARG A 96 -52.67 -4.36 27.93
C ARG A 96 -52.18 -5.76 27.56
N LEU A 97 -52.56 -6.73 28.37
CA LEU A 97 -52.42 -8.16 28.12
C LEU A 97 -53.82 -8.78 28.05
N LEU A 98 -54.15 -9.39 26.92
CA LEU A 98 -55.39 -10.12 26.71
C LEU A 98 -55.07 -11.59 26.47
N ILE A 99 -55.72 -12.47 27.24
CA ILE A 99 -55.58 -13.92 27.13
C ILE A 99 -56.98 -14.49 26.89
N ASP A 100 -57.17 -15.15 25.77
CA ASP A 100 -58.42 -15.82 25.38
C ASP A 100 -58.27 -17.33 25.50
N LEU A 101 -59.00 -17.96 26.44
CA LEU A 101 -58.91 -19.39 26.70
C LEU A 101 -60.03 -20.15 25.99
N ALA A 102 -59.68 -21.25 25.32
CA ALA A 102 -60.68 -22.10 24.67
C ALA A 102 -61.49 -22.91 25.72
N TRP A 103 -62.81 -23.00 25.53
CA TRP A 103 -63.66 -23.90 26.35
C TRP A 103 -63.23 -25.37 26.28
N SER A 104 -62.61 -25.78 25.16
CA SER A 104 -62.01 -27.11 24.99
C SER A 104 -60.91 -27.38 26.01
N SER A 105 -60.28 -26.34 26.58
CA SER A 105 -59.24 -26.48 27.59
C SER A 105 -59.76 -27.13 28.88
N ILE A 106 -60.96 -26.75 29.31
CA ILE A 106 -61.63 -27.27 30.52
C ILE A 106 -62.09 -28.72 30.31
N ILE A 107 -62.54 -29.05 29.09
CA ILE A 107 -63.08 -30.38 28.74
C ILE A 107 -61.94 -31.39 28.54
N ASN A 108 -60.87 -30.99 27.83
CA ASN A 108 -59.79 -31.89 27.42
C ASN A 108 -58.62 -31.95 28.42
N ARG A 109 -58.64 -31.15 29.49
CA ARG A 109 -57.55 -31.01 30.48
C ARG A 109 -56.19 -30.63 29.86
N VAL A 110 -56.22 -29.95 28.72
CA VAL A 110 -55.05 -29.39 28.02
C VAL A 110 -55.18 -27.88 28.05
N TRP A 111 -54.15 -27.14 28.46
CA TRP A 111 -54.20 -25.68 28.47
C TRP A 111 -54.14 -25.19 27.02
N THR A 112 -55.28 -24.81 26.45
CA THR A 112 -55.41 -24.34 25.07
C THR A 112 -55.82 -22.88 25.08
N VAL A 113 -54.91 -22.02 24.65
CA VAL A 113 -55.12 -20.58 24.55
C VAL A 113 -55.35 -20.26 23.07
N GLU A 114 -56.48 -19.63 22.75
CA GLU A 114 -56.78 -19.23 21.37
C GLU A 114 -55.87 -18.08 20.96
N ILE A 115 -55.86 -17.01 21.75
CA ILE A 115 -55.11 -15.79 21.44
C ILE A 115 -54.46 -15.24 22.72
N ILE A 116 -53.18 -14.93 22.64
CA ILE A 116 -52.50 -14.04 23.60
C ILE A 116 -52.14 -12.77 22.85
N LYS A 117 -52.72 -11.63 23.26
CA LYS A 117 -52.40 -10.32 22.68
C LYS A 117 -51.73 -9.42 23.71
N ILE A 118 -50.55 -8.90 23.36
CA ILE A 118 -49.78 -7.96 24.18
C ILE A 118 -49.70 -6.63 23.43
N ASP A 119 -50.32 -5.59 23.99
CA ASP A 119 -50.34 -4.24 23.41
C ASP A 119 -49.25 -3.38 24.04
N LYS A 120 -48.40 -2.81 23.18
CA LYS A 120 -47.27 -1.92 23.52
C LYS A 120 -46.39 -2.44 24.66
N PRO A 121 -45.82 -3.65 24.56
CA PRO A 121 -44.87 -4.09 25.57
C PRO A 121 -43.58 -3.29 25.49
N ILE A 122 -43.01 -3.00 26.65
CA ILE A 122 -41.74 -2.31 26.81
C ILE A 122 -40.78 -3.28 27.48
N ILE A 123 -39.66 -3.54 26.83
CA ILE A 123 -38.57 -4.37 27.35
C ILE A 123 -37.33 -3.49 27.46
N GLN A 124 -36.75 -3.41 28.66
CA GLN A 124 -35.49 -2.69 28.88
C GLN A 124 -34.42 -3.70 29.31
N GLU A 125 -33.55 -4.06 28.37
CA GLU A 125 -32.41 -4.92 28.64
C GLU A 125 -31.13 -4.07 28.75
N GLU A 126 -30.32 -4.38 29.75
CA GLU A 126 -29.01 -3.74 29.96
C GLU A 126 -27.97 -4.80 30.25
N ARG A 127 -26.87 -4.78 29.52
CA ARG A 127 -25.66 -5.55 29.82
C ARG A 127 -24.73 -4.70 30.67
N PHE A 128 -24.47 -5.16 31.89
CA PHE A 128 -23.59 -4.50 32.84
C PHE A 128 -22.12 -4.74 32.51
N ALA A 129 -21.23 -3.90 33.05
CA ALA A 129 -19.78 -4.09 32.92
C ALA A 129 -19.30 -5.43 33.53
N SER A 130 -20.07 -6.07 34.42
CA SER A 130 -19.77 -7.43 34.90
C SER A 130 -19.91 -8.50 33.80
N GLY A 131 -20.64 -8.20 32.73
CA GLY A 131 -21.04 -9.14 31.68
C GLY A 131 -22.41 -9.76 31.91
N GLU A 132 -22.98 -9.61 33.12
CA GLU A 132 -24.37 -9.97 33.41
C GLU A 132 -25.33 -9.02 32.71
N THR A 133 -26.55 -9.48 32.44
CA THR A 133 -27.64 -8.64 31.95
C THR A 133 -28.78 -8.56 32.96
N ARG A 134 -29.74 -7.65 32.75
CA ARG A 134 -30.94 -7.59 33.61
C ARG A 134 -31.73 -8.89 33.55
N PHE A 135 -31.91 -9.47 32.36
CA PHE A 135 -32.55 -10.79 32.24
C PHE A 135 -31.75 -11.92 32.87
N SER A 136 -30.42 -11.94 32.76
CA SER A 136 -29.64 -13.03 33.40
C SER A 136 -29.80 -13.02 34.92
N ARG A 137 -30.00 -11.84 35.54
CA ARG A 137 -30.25 -11.69 36.99
C ARG A 137 -31.66 -12.09 37.41
N LEU A 138 -32.60 -12.21 36.49
CA LEU A 138 -33.97 -12.65 36.79
C LEU A 138 -33.99 -14.13 37.22
N PHE A 139 -33.06 -14.94 36.69
CA PHE A 139 -33.05 -16.39 36.88
C PHE A 139 -31.95 -16.91 37.85
N THR A 140 -31.13 -16.03 38.43
CA THR A 140 -30.01 -16.40 39.31
C THR A 140 -30.36 -16.43 40.80
N LEU A 141 -31.62 -16.23 41.17
CA LEU A 141 -32.06 -16.40 42.55
C LEU A 141 -31.98 -17.89 42.95
N PRO A 142 -31.39 -18.22 44.12
CA PRO A 142 -31.39 -19.60 44.58
C PRO A 142 -32.85 -20.02 44.81
N LEU A 143 -33.36 -20.89 43.94
CA LEU A 143 -34.60 -21.62 44.15
C LEU A 143 -34.55 -22.17 45.58
N LYS A 144 -35.37 -21.60 46.46
CA LYS A 144 -35.60 -22.16 47.78
C LYS A 144 -36.13 -23.57 47.53
N LYS A 145 -35.27 -24.57 47.73
CA LYS A 145 -35.62 -26.00 47.69
C LYS A 145 -36.61 -26.26 48.82
N GLU A 146 -37.87 -25.96 48.59
CA GLU A 146 -38.96 -26.64 49.28
C GLU A 146 -39.26 -27.93 48.51
N SER A 147 -39.22 -29.03 49.24
CA SER A 147 -39.33 -30.40 48.74
C SER A 147 -40.52 -30.58 47.80
N ALA A 148 -40.23 -30.80 46.52
CA ALA A 148 -41.14 -31.53 45.64
C ALA A 148 -41.23 -32.97 46.16
N LYS A 149 -42.39 -33.34 46.73
CA LYS A 149 -42.75 -34.74 46.92
C LYS A 149 -42.85 -35.39 45.54
N ASP A 150 -42.08 -36.45 45.34
CA ASP A 150 -42.11 -37.30 44.16
C ASP A 150 -43.53 -37.83 43.88
N GLY A 151 -44.10 -37.31 42.80
CA GLY A 151 -45.15 -37.91 42.00
C GLY A 151 -44.94 -37.40 40.57
N PRO A 152 -45.04 -38.25 39.53
CA PRO A 152 -44.83 -37.79 38.17
C PRO A 152 -45.86 -36.70 37.85
N LEU A 153 -45.40 -35.45 37.68
CA LEU A 153 -46.23 -34.39 37.13
C LEU A 153 -46.71 -34.85 35.74
N PRO A 154 -48.02 -34.81 35.44
CA PRO A 154 -48.50 -35.05 34.09
C PRO A 154 -47.84 -34.04 33.13
N PRO A 155 -47.52 -34.42 31.88
CA PRO A 155 -46.94 -33.48 30.93
C PRO A 155 -47.90 -32.30 30.75
N LEU A 156 -47.47 -31.10 31.13
CA LEU A 156 -48.23 -29.89 30.92
C LEU A 156 -48.23 -29.59 29.41
N ALA A 157 -49.20 -30.13 28.69
CA ALA A 157 -49.41 -29.80 27.28
C ALA A 157 -50.05 -28.40 27.22
N LEU A 158 -49.23 -27.39 26.91
CA LEU A 158 -49.67 -26.03 26.63
C LEU A 158 -49.63 -25.83 25.11
N ARG A 159 -50.77 -25.37 24.56
CA ARG A 159 -50.92 -24.97 23.16
C ARG A 159 -51.44 -23.54 23.10
N ILE A 160 -50.76 -22.69 22.35
CA ILE A 160 -51.16 -21.32 22.06
C ILE A 160 -51.32 -21.23 20.54
N ASN A 161 -52.55 -21.05 20.06
CA ASN A 161 -52.80 -21.01 18.62
C ASN A 161 -52.21 -19.75 17.99
N GLU A 162 -52.33 -18.61 18.69
CA GLU A 162 -51.78 -17.35 18.22
C GLU A 162 -51.30 -16.49 19.38
N LEU A 163 -50.05 -16.02 19.30
CA LEU A 163 -49.51 -14.97 20.15
C LEU A 163 -49.18 -13.77 19.27
N ARG A 164 -49.78 -12.62 19.59
CA ARG A 164 -49.55 -11.36 18.90
C ARG A 164 -49.04 -10.31 19.88
N LEU A 165 -48.07 -9.56 19.41
CA LEU A 165 -47.48 -8.43 20.09
C LEU A 165 -47.51 -7.27 19.10
N ASP A 166 -48.14 -6.18 19.49
CA ASP A 166 -48.31 -4.99 18.64
C ASP A 166 -47.64 -3.79 19.30
N GLY A 167 -46.87 -3.01 18.52
CA GLY A 167 -46.31 -1.72 18.95
C GLY A 167 -45.31 -1.81 20.10
N GLY A 168 -44.55 -2.91 20.19
CA GLY A 168 -43.57 -3.11 21.25
C GLY A 168 -42.36 -2.20 21.12
N VAL A 169 -41.68 -1.97 22.24
CA VAL A 169 -40.43 -1.21 22.31
C VAL A 169 -39.41 -2.03 23.07
N LEU A 170 -38.33 -2.44 22.39
CA LEU A 170 -37.18 -3.10 22.98
C LEU A 170 -36.03 -2.11 23.05
N ARG A 171 -35.57 -1.79 24.26
CA ARG A 171 -34.38 -0.97 24.50
C ARG A 171 -33.27 -1.87 25.02
N PHE A 172 -32.15 -1.85 24.34
CA PHE A 172 -30.94 -2.57 24.72
C PHE A 172 -29.81 -1.57 24.98
N ALA A 173 -29.19 -1.66 26.15
CA ALA A 173 -28.00 -0.89 26.50
C ALA A 173 -26.83 -1.82 26.80
N ASP A 174 -25.70 -1.67 26.10
CA ASP A 174 -24.46 -2.39 26.38
C ASP A 174 -23.43 -1.46 27.05
N ASN A 175 -23.06 -1.80 28.28
CA ASN A 175 -22.03 -1.09 29.03
C ASN A 175 -20.67 -1.74 28.75
N LEU A 176 -20.01 -1.27 27.70
CA LEU A 176 -18.72 -1.78 27.28
C LEU A 176 -17.67 -1.58 28.39
N ARG A 177 -16.85 -2.61 28.63
CA ARG A 177 -15.69 -2.52 29.53
C ARG A 177 -14.65 -1.57 28.91
N ASN A 178 -14.29 -0.52 29.63
CA ASN A 178 -13.12 0.29 29.27
C ASN A 178 -11.85 -0.53 29.55
N ALA A 179 -11.09 -0.84 28.51
CA ALA A 179 -9.79 -1.51 28.63
C ALA A 179 -8.66 -0.54 29.05
N THR A 180 -8.93 0.77 29.11
CA THR A 180 -8.00 1.80 29.58
C THR A 180 -8.21 2.08 31.06
N ALA A 181 -7.25 1.62 31.87
CA ALA A 181 -7.20 1.86 33.30
C ALA A 181 -7.03 3.36 33.60
N ALA A 182 -8.15 4.04 33.79
CA ALA A 182 -8.31 5.20 34.67
C ALA A 182 -9.81 5.37 34.91
N ASP A 183 -10.22 5.21 36.17
CA ASP A 183 -11.61 5.26 36.71
C ASP A 183 -12.33 6.62 36.54
N THR A 184 -12.01 7.40 35.50
CA THR A 184 -12.53 8.77 35.30
C THR A 184 -13.20 9.00 33.95
N VAL A 185 -13.13 8.07 32.99
CA VAL A 185 -13.86 8.19 31.71
C VAL A 185 -15.19 7.46 31.82
N LYS A 186 -16.30 8.19 31.62
CA LYS A 186 -17.67 7.62 31.60
C LYS A 186 -17.70 6.36 30.70
N PRO A 187 -18.35 5.26 31.11
CA PRO A 187 -18.47 4.07 30.28
C PRO A 187 -19.01 4.46 28.90
N LYS A 188 -18.43 3.92 27.82
CA LYS A 188 -19.03 4.07 26.50
C LYS A 188 -20.26 3.15 26.46
N HIS A 189 -21.43 3.76 26.52
CA HIS A 189 -22.71 3.08 26.44
C HIS A 189 -23.13 2.97 24.98
N VAL A 190 -23.43 1.76 24.53
CA VAL A 190 -24.14 1.53 23.26
C VAL A 190 -25.62 1.40 23.59
N SER A 191 -26.47 2.23 22.99
CA SER A 191 -27.92 2.12 23.13
C SER A 191 -28.55 1.81 21.80
N LEU A 192 -29.21 0.66 21.70
CA LEU A 192 -30.04 0.23 20.59
C LEU A 192 -31.49 0.26 21.05
N ALA A 193 -32.38 0.83 20.24
CA ALA A 193 -33.82 0.77 20.51
C ALA A 193 -34.53 0.30 19.25
N LEU A 194 -35.35 -0.74 19.41
CA LEU A 194 -36.25 -1.26 18.39
C LEU A 194 -37.67 -0.83 18.81
N GLU A 195 -38.31 -0.07 17.95
CA GLU A 195 -39.64 0.52 18.11
C GLU A 195 -40.63 -0.15 17.16
N ASP A 196 -41.92 0.05 17.43
CA ASP A 196 -43.02 -0.55 16.66
C ASP A 196 -42.87 -2.05 16.41
N VAL A 197 -42.36 -2.77 17.41
CA VAL A 197 -42.12 -4.21 17.33
C VAL A 197 -43.45 -4.93 17.15
N GLY A 198 -43.58 -5.63 16.02
CA GLY A 198 -44.64 -6.58 15.73
C GLY A 198 -44.10 -8.00 15.88
N LEU A 199 -44.71 -8.82 16.72
CA LEU A 199 -44.36 -10.24 16.83
C LEU A 199 -45.61 -11.10 16.72
N SER A 200 -45.59 -12.05 15.79
CA SER A 200 -46.66 -13.02 15.57
C SER A 200 -46.09 -14.44 15.65
N VAL A 201 -46.57 -15.21 16.61
CA VAL A 201 -46.26 -16.65 16.75
C VAL A 201 -47.54 -17.44 16.53
N LYS A 202 -47.53 -18.42 15.62
CA LYS A 202 -48.70 -19.28 15.36
C LYS A 202 -48.40 -20.74 15.67
N ASP A 203 -49.39 -21.40 16.26
CA ASP A 203 -49.37 -22.80 16.68
C ASP A 203 -48.22 -23.14 17.64
N PHE A 204 -47.92 -22.25 18.57
CA PHE A 204 -46.94 -22.52 19.62
C PHE A 204 -47.38 -23.71 20.48
N THR A 205 -46.48 -24.66 20.66
CA THR A 205 -46.75 -25.89 21.40
C THR A 205 -45.48 -26.46 22.00
N LEU A 206 -45.61 -27.06 23.19
CA LEU A 206 -44.52 -27.75 23.90
C LEU A 206 -44.47 -29.26 23.58
N HIS A 207 -45.13 -29.71 22.50
CA HIS A 207 -45.02 -31.08 22.02
C HIS A 207 -43.63 -31.37 21.44
N LYS A 208 -43.12 -32.60 21.65
CA LYS A 208 -41.84 -33.05 21.08
C LYS A 208 -41.87 -32.94 19.54
N SER A 209 -40.82 -32.37 18.96
CA SER A 209 -40.63 -32.19 17.52
C SER A 209 -41.66 -31.30 16.83
N ALA A 210 -42.42 -30.52 17.57
CA ALA A 210 -43.35 -29.57 16.98
C ALA A 210 -42.62 -28.30 16.53
N ARG A 211 -42.98 -27.81 15.34
CA ARG A 211 -42.49 -26.54 14.78
C ARG A 211 -43.62 -25.53 14.80
N PHE A 212 -43.28 -24.29 15.15
CA PHE A 212 -44.21 -23.16 15.10
C PHE A 212 -43.60 -22.04 14.26
N THR A 213 -44.48 -21.21 13.68
CA THR A 213 -44.05 -20.09 12.84
C THR A 213 -43.86 -18.85 13.69
N LEU A 214 -42.81 -18.09 13.37
CA LEU A 214 -42.39 -16.88 14.05
C LEU A 214 -42.20 -15.79 13.01
N ARG A 215 -42.95 -14.71 13.12
CA ARG A 215 -42.74 -13.48 12.35
C ARG A 215 -42.46 -12.33 13.30
N LEU A 216 -41.39 -11.60 13.03
CA LEU A 216 -40.94 -10.44 13.78
C LEU A 216 -40.72 -9.29 12.79
N GLU A 217 -41.20 -8.11 13.13
CA GLU A 217 -40.94 -6.86 12.42
C GLU A 217 -40.69 -5.75 13.44
N GLY A 218 -39.87 -4.76 13.08
CA GLY A 218 -39.60 -3.62 13.94
C GLY A 218 -38.71 -2.59 13.27
N GLN A 219 -38.73 -1.37 13.79
CA GLN A 219 -37.94 -0.24 13.29
C GLN A 219 -36.87 0.15 14.31
N LEU A 220 -35.63 0.34 13.89
CA LEU A 220 -34.60 0.85 14.79
C LEU A 220 -34.76 2.36 14.97
N ALA A 221 -34.60 2.85 16.21
CA ALA A 221 -34.78 4.26 16.56
C ALA A 221 -33.81 5.21 15.84
N GLN A 222 -32.66 4.71 15.37
CA GLN A 222 -31.68 5.47 14.58
C GLN A 222 -31.79 5.23 13.07
N GLY A 223 -32.89 4.64 12.61
CA GLY A 223 -33.10 4.28 11.20
C GLY A 223 -32.80 2.82 10.91
N GLY A 224 -33.52 2.31 9.92
CA GLY A 224 -33.48 0.93 9.45
C GLY A 224 -34.66 0.08 9.93
N MET A 225 -35.02 -0.90 9.11
CA MET A 225 -36.12 -1.83 9.37
C MET A 225 -35.56 -3.25 9.55
N LEU A 226 -36.07 -3.98 10.53
CA LEU A 226 -35.74 -5.38 10.74
C LEU A 226 -37.00 -6.21 10.52
N SER A 227 -36.86 -7.29 9.76
CA SER A 227 -37.90 -8.32 9.67
C SER A 227 -37.28 -9.71 9.69
N PHE A 228 -38.00 -10.65 10.31
CA PHE A 228 -37.64 -12.05 10.35
C PHE A 228 -38.90 -12.88 10.17
N ASP A 229 -38.85 -13.87 9.29
CA ASP A 229 -39.93 -14.83 9.06
C ASP A 229 -39.32 -16.24 9.05
N GLY A 230 -39.74 -17.09 9.98
CA GLY A 230 -39.11 -18.40 10.15
C GLY A 230 -39.92 -19.39 10.98
N THR A 231 -39.32 -20.56 11.15
CA THR A 231 -39.84 -21.65 11.97
C THR A 231 -38.91 -21.94 13.13
N VAL A 232 -39.51 -22.24 14.28
CA VAL A 232 -38.80 -22.55 15.52
C VAL A 232 -39.24 -23.90 16.04
N GLN A 233 -38.28 -24.67 16.54
CA GLN A 233 -38.48 -25.90 17.30
C GLN A 233 -37.79 -25.73 18.65
N LEU A 234 -38.45 -26.10 19.76
CA LEU A 234 -37.86 -25.99 21.10
C LEU A 234 -37.44 -27.34 21.71
N LEU A 235 -38.14 -28.42 21.37
CA LEU A 235 -37.94 -29.76 21.95
C LEU A 235 -37.82 -30.82 20.85
N PRO A 236 -36.94 -31.84 20.98
CA PRO A 236 -35.99 -32.06 22.08
C PRO A 236 -34.77 -31.12 22.04
N THR A 237 -34.44 -30.59 20.87
CA THR A 237 -33.36 -29.64 20.63
C THR A 237 -33.94 -28.36 20.05
N HIS A 238 -33.30 -27.23 20.36
CA HIS A 238 -33.68 -25.95 19.80
C HIS A 238 -33.16 -25.84 18.36
N ALA A 239 -34.04 -25.41 17.45
CA ALA A 239 -33.68 -25.12 16.07
C ALA A 239 -34.47 -23.90 15.59
N LEU A 240 -33.81 -23.02 14.86
CA LEU A 240 -34.36 -21.80 14.26
C LEU A 240 -33.92 -21.77 12.80
N GLU A 241 -34.88 -21.66 11.89
CA GLU A 241 -34.61 -21.54 10.46
C GLU A 241 -35.56 -20.48 9.88
N GLY A 242 -35.04 -19.50 9.14
CA GLY A 242 -35.88 -18.47 8.55
C GLY A 242 -35.12 -17.43 7.73
N SER A 243 -35.88 -16.55 7.08
CA SER A 243 -35.35 -15.40 6.37
C SER A 243 -35.27 -14.20 7.30
N ALA A 244 -34.13 -13.52 7.31
CA ALA A 244 -33.93 -12.25 7.98
C ALA A 244 -33.62 -11.17 6.95
N ILE A 245 -34.24 -10.00 7.12
CA ILE A 245 -33.95 -8.79 6.35
C ILE A 245 -33.67 -7.68 7.36
N VAL A 246 -32.54 -7.01 7.19
CA VAL A 246 -32.29 -5.71 7.82
C VAL A 246 -32.03 -4.72 6.70
N ASP A 247 -32.81 -3.67 6.66
CA ASP A 247 -32.75 -2.64 5.63
C ASP A 247 -32.23 -1.34 6.24
N GLU A 248 -31.20 -0.75 5.64
CA GLU A 248 -30.59 0.53 6.01
C GLU A 248 -30.21 0.69 7.51
N LEU A 249 -29.64 -0.35 8.14
CA LEU A 249 -29.16 -0.25 9.53
C LEU A 249 -28.00 0.75 9.64
N ALA A 250 -28.20 1.81 10.41
CA ALA A 250 -27.16 2.81 10.66
C ALA A 250 -25.98 2.20 11.44
N LEU A 251 -24.84 2.04 10.76
CA LEU A 251 -23.62 1.43 11.31
C LEU A 251 -22.95 2.28 12.39
N ILE A 252 -23.24 3.58 12.47
CA ILE A 252 -22.67 4.50 13.48
C ILE A 252 -22.82 3.97 14.92
N GLN A 253 -23.88 3.19 15.19
CA GLN A 253 -24.13 2.53 16.47
C GLN A 253 -23.09 1.47 16.85
N ALA A 254 -22.40 0.91 15.85
CA ALA A 254 -21.30 -0.03 16.04
C ALA A 254 -19.95 0.66 16.35
N GLY A 255 -19.89 2.00 16.26
CA GLY A 255 -18.68 2.79 16.49
C GLY A 255 -17.96 2.48 17.82
N PRO A 256 -18.66 2.39 18.97
CA PRO A 256 -18.02 2.05 20.24
C PRO A 256 -17.39 0.64 20.28
N TYR A 257 -17.94 -0.32 19.52
CA TYR A 257 -17.33 -1.65 19.38
C TYR A 257 -16.05 -1.59 18.55
N LEU A 258 -16.06 -0.85 17.43
CA LEU A 258 -14.89 -0.66 16.59
C LEU A 258 -13.73 0.00 17.37
N GLN A 259 -14.06 0.94 18.27
CA GLN A 259 -13.11 1.64 19.14
C GLN A 259 -12.40 0.76 20.17
N GLN A 260 -12.87 -0.46 20.42
CA GLN A 260 -12.17 -1.41 21.30
C GLN A 260 -10.91 -2.00 20.64
N PHE A 261 -10.90 -2.07 19.31
CA PHE A 261 -9.83 -2.68 18.54
C PHE A 261 -8.96 -1.65 17.81
N ALA A 262 -9.55 -0.51 17.47
CA ALA A 262 -8.86 0.53 16.70
C ALA A 262 -9.22 1.95 17.13
N ASP A 263 -8.24 2.86 17.13
CA ASP A 263 -8.47 4.28 17.41
C ASP A 263 -9.06 5.02 16.19
N VAL A 264 -10.32 4.71 15.88
CA VAL A 264 -11.04 5.23 14.72
C VAL A 264 -12.45 5.70 15.10
N ARG A 265 -13.01 6.60 14.29
CA ARG A 265 -14.39 7.05 14.41
C ARG A 265 -15.16 6.67 13.16
N LEU A 266 -16.29 5.98 13.37
CA LEU A 266 -17.23 5.67 12.29
C LEU A 266 -18.13 6.90 12.08
N GLY A 267 -17.97 7.57 10.94
CA GLY A 267 -18.67 8.81 10.61
C GLY A 267 -20.06 8.56 9.99
N SER A 268 -20.16 7.59 9.09
CA SER A 268 -21.39 7.22 8.41
C SER A 268 -21.32 5.78 7.90
N GLY A 269 -22.47 5.22 7.53
CA GLY A 269 -22.61 3.92 6.88
C GLY A 269 -23.98 3.31 7.15
N THR A 270 -24.60 2.72 6.12
CA THR A 270 -25.84 1.96 6.23
C THR A 270 -25.58 0.52 5.79
N LEU A 271 -26.06 -0.44 6.57
CA LEU A 271 -25.95 -1.87 6.29
C LEU A 271 -27.32 -2.41 5.90
N THR A 272 -27.40 -2.99 4.70
CA THR A 272 -28.54 -3.79 4.26
C THR A 272 -28.10 -5.24 4.13
N LEU A 273 -28.88 -6.15 4.70
CA LEU A 273 -28.64 -7.59 4.64
C LEU A 273 -29.97 -8.30 4.41
N SER A 274 -29.98 -9.29 3.54
CA SER A 274 -31.13 -10.17 3.37
C SER A 274 -30.63 -11.59 3.18
N GLY A 275 -31.16 -12.55 3.93
CA GLY A 275 -30.59 -13.90 3.90
C GLY A 275 -31.32 -14.91 4.74
N GLN A 276 -30.82 -16.14 4.69
CA GLN A 276 -31.27 -17.25 5.52
C GLN A 276 -30.42 -17.32 6.79
N ILE A 277 -31.09 -17.44 7.92
CA ILE A 277 -30.48 -17.72 9.22
C ILE A 277 -30.86 -19.14 9.62
N HIS A 278 -29.86 -19.92 10.02
CA HIS A 278 -30.06 -21.24 10.62
C HIS A 278 -29.26 -21.34 11.92
N ALA A 279 -29.92 -21.77 13.00
CA ALA A 279 -29.29 -21.98 14.30
C ALA A 279 -29.84 -23.25 14.95
N ASP A 280 -28.95 -24.14 15.39
CA ASP A 280 -29.26 -25.37 16.13
C ASP A 280 -28.10 -25.74 17.08
N GLU A 281 -28.20 -26.89 17.75
CA GLU A 281 -27.14 -27.37 18.67
C GLU A 281 -25.79 -27.63 17.98
N GLN A 282 -25.79 -27.99 16.70
CA GLN A 282 -24.57 -28.25 15.94
C GLN A 282 -23.95 -26.96 15.40
N GLN A 283 -24.77 -25.97 15.04
CA GLN A 283 -24.36 -24.68 14.50
C GLN A 283 -25.11 -23.55 15.23
N PRO A 284 -24.46 -22.85 16.17
CA PRO A 284 -25.11 -21.85 17.02
C PRO A 284 -25.65 -20.65 16.23
N LEU A 285 -25.04 -20.36 15.08
CA LEU A 285 -25.54 -19.40 14.10
C LEU A 285 -24.84 -19.61 12.76
N THR A 286 -25.64 -19.69 11.71
CA THR A 286 -25.20 -19.49 10.33
C THR A 286 -26.05 -18.43 9.65
N PHE A 287 -25.40 -17.63 8.82
CA PHE A 287 -26.07 -16.66 7.96
C PHE A 287 -25.57 -16.84 6.52
N LYS A 288 -26.52 -16.81 5.59
CA LYS A 288 -26.26 -16.90 4.15
C LYS A 288 -27.14 -15.89 3.40
N GLY A 289 -26.54 -14.84 2.84
CA GLY A 289 -27.28 -13.88 2.02
C GLY A 289 -26.41 -12.74 1.46
N PRO A 290 -26.93 -11.91 0.55
CA PRO A 290 -26.28 -10.67 0.12
C PRO A 290 -26.10 -9.66 1.26
N VAL A 291 -25.06 -8.85 1.12
CA VAL A 291 -24.74 -7.75 2.04
C VAL A 291 -24.34 -6.51 1.25
N ASP A 292 -24.98 -5.40 1.61
CA ASP A 292 -24.74 -4.07 1.06
C ASP A 292 -24.30 -3.12 2.19
N ILE A 293 -23.24 -2.37 1.94
CA ILE A 293 -22.77 -1.30 2.83
C ILE A 293 -22.60 -0.02 2.02
N ASP A 294 -23.48 0.93 2.25
CA ASP A 294 -23.50 2.20 1.53
C ASP A 294 -22.97 3.36 2.38
N MET A 295 -22.36 4.31 1.70
CA MET A 295 -21.89 5.60 2.23
C MET A 295 -21.04 5.47 3.50
N LEU A 296 -20.14 4.47 3.53
CA LEU A 296 -19.27 4.25 4.68
C LEU A 296 -18.18 5.35 4.73
N SER A 297 -17.98 5.92 5.92
CA SER A 297 -16.86 6.81 6.19
C SER A 297 -16.25 6.49 7.55
N ILE A 298 -14.95 6.17 7.57
CA ILE A 298 -14.16 5.94 8.78
C ILE A 298 -13.07 7.00 8.83
N SER A 299 -13.03 7.77 9.92
CA SER A 299 -12.01 8.78 10.19
C SER A 299 -11.07 8.36 11.33
N GLU A 300 -9.94 9.05 11.44
CA GLU A 300 -8.95 8.84 12.51
C GLU A 300 -9.53 9.31 13.85
N GLY A 301 -9.29 8.60 14.96
CA GLY A 301 -10.03 8.80 16.22
C GLY A 301 -10.08 10.25 16.75
N SER A 302 -9.00 11.01 16.57
CA SER A 302 -8.88 12.41 17.00
C SER A 302 -9.05 13.46 15.89
N SER A 303 -9.22 13.04 14.63
CA SER A 303 -9.31 13.92 13.46
C SER A 303 -10.59 13.66 12.66
N ASP A 304 -11.12 14.70 12.03
CA ASP A 304 -12.23 14.56 11.07
C ASP A 304 -11.76 14.10 9.68
N ASP A 305 -10.46 13.89 9.51
CA ASP A 305 -9.91 13.38 8.27
C ASP A 305 -10.33 11.91 8.02
N VAL A 306 -10.97 11.69 6.87
CA VAL A 306 -11.32 10.35 6.39
C VAL A 306 -10.05 9.52 6.16
N LEU A 307 -10.00 8.34 6.77
CA LEU A 307 -8.97 7.32 6.57
C LEU A 307 -9.34 6.44 5.37
N ILE A 308 -10.55 5.89 5.41
CA ILE A 308 -11.12 5.01 4.39
C ILE A 308 -12.64 5.22 4.32
N GLY A 309 -13.20 5.13 3.13
CA GLY A 309 -14.65 5.15 2.91
C GLY A 309 -15.01 4.67 1.51
N TRP A 310 -16.28 4.46 1.24
CA TRP A 310 -16.78 4.08 -0.08
C TRP A 310 -18.23 4.51 -0.27
N GLN A 311 -18.67 4.59 -1.53
CA GLN A 311 -20.07 4.90 -1.85
C GLN A 311 -20.96 3.68 -1.69
N THR A 312 -20.56 2.55 -2.28
CA THR A 312 -21.30 1.29 -2.20
C THR A 312 -20.30 0.14 -2.09
N LEU A 313 -20.60 -0.84 -1.24
CA LEU A 313 -19.93 -2.13 -1.18
C LEU A 313 -21.02 -3.18 -1.23
N HIS A 314 -20.96 -4.05 -2.24
CA HIS A 314 -21.95 -5.09 -2.46
C HIS A 314 -21.26 -6.45 -2.54
N THR A 315 -21.86 -7.47 -1.92
CA THR A 315 -21.54 -8.87 -2.17
C THR A 315 -22.82 -9.68 -2.29
N GLU A 316 -22.90 -10.52 -3.32
CA GLU A 316 -24.07 -11.37 -3.61
C GLU A 316 -24.29 -12.41 -2.49
N GLN A 317 -23.22 -12.84 -1.85
CA GLN A 317 -23.27 -13.91 -0.86
C GLN A 317 -22.20 -13.74 0.22
N LEU A 318 -22.65 -13.58 1.47
CA LEU A 318 -21.87 -13.73 2.69
C LEU A 318 -22.30 -15.03 3.38
N HIS A 319 -21.35 -15.91 3.68
CA HIS A 319 -21.52 -17.09 4.53
C HIS A 319 -20.80 -16.87 5.86
N LEU A 320 -21.56 -16.64 6.93
CA LEU A 320 -21.03 -16.60 8.30
C LEU A 320 -21.31 -17.94 8.96
N ARG A 321 -20.28 -18.56 9.54
CA ARG A 321 -20.41 -19.76 10.38
C ARG A 321 -19.76 -19.51 11.73
N LEU A 322 -20.60 -19.31 12.77
CA LEU A 322 -20.12 -18.82 14.05
C LEU A 322 -19.31 -19.86 14.85
N LYS A 323 -19.64 -21.15 14.74
CA LYS A 323 -18.91 -22.22 15.43
C LYS A 323 -17.49 -22.39 14.91
N GLU A 324 -17.35 -22.39 13.59
CA GLU A 324 -16.09 -22.48 12.87
C GLU A 324 -15.32 -21.14 12.89
N ARG A 325 -15.99 -20.04 13.28
CA ARG A 325 -15.49 -18.67 13.21
C ARG A 325 -15.00 -18.33 11.81
N GLN A 326 -15.81 -18.67 10.82
CA GLN A 326 -15.47 -18.55 9.42
C GLN A 326 -16.40 -17.56 8.74
N ILE A 327 -15.81 -16.68 7.94
CA ILE A 327 -16.51 -15.76 7.05
C ILE A 327 -16.03 -16.03 5.63
N GLU A 328 -16.94 -16.39 4.74
CA GLU A 328 -16.70 -16.51 3.31
C GLU A 328 -17.58 -15.53 2.56
N THR A 329 -17.04 -14.87 1.55
CA THR A 329 -17.81 -14.03 0.63
C THR A 329 -17.54 -14.42 -0.80
N ASP A 330 -18.55 -14.23 -1.66
CA ASP A 330 -18.35 -14.13 -3.09
C ASP A 330 -17.57 -12.83 -3.42
N THR A 331 -17.58 -12.43 -4.69
CA THR A 331 -17.01 -11.17 -5.14
C THR A 331 -17.56 -9.97 -4.35
N ILE A 332 -16.65 -9.12 -3.86
CA ILE A 332 -16.97 -7.84 -3.23
C ILE A 332 -16.76 -6.73 -4.25
N ALA A 333 -17.86 -6.12 -4.70
CA ALA A 333 -17.83 -4.97 -5.60
C ALA A 333 -17.82 -3.66 -4.77
N VAL A 334 -16.74 -2.89 -4.87
CA VAL A 334 -16.56 -1.61 -4.18
C VAL A 334 -16.58 -0.47 -5.19
N LYS A 335 -17.50 0.46 -5.02
CA LYS A 335 -17.60 1.67 -5.85
C LYS A 335 -17.25 2.92 -5.05
N GLY A 336 -16.47 3.81 -5.67
CA GLY A 336 -16.15 5.11 -5.08
C GLY A 336 -15.29 4.99 -3.81
N LEU A 337 -14.38 4.00 -3.77
CA LEU A 337 -13.43 3.86 -2.66
C LEU A 337 -12.67 5.17 -2.48
N SER A 338 -12.61 5.69 -1.26
CA SER A 338 -11.82 6.84 -0.88
C SER A 338 -10.83 6.42 0.20
N GLY A 339 -9.57 6.83 0.06
CA GLY A 339 -8.54 6.50 1.04
C GLY A 339 -7.49 7.59 1.14
N ARG A 340 -6.92 7.73 2.33
CA ARG A 340 -5.85 8.68 2.60
C ARG A 340 -4.65 7.96 3.18
N VAL A 341 -3.49 8.13 2.56
CA VAL A 341 -2.20 7.66 3.07
C VAL A 341 -1.35 8.87 3.37
N VAL A 342 -0.92 9.00 4.62
CA VAL A 342 -0.09 10.10 5.09
C VAL A 342 1.16 9.53 5.75
N ILE A 343 2.33 9.98 5.32
CA ILE A 343 3.59 9.85 6.03
C ILE A 343 3.84 11.17 6.76
N ARG A 344 3.98 11.14 8.08
CA ARG A 344 4.19 12.32 8.92
C ARG A 344 5.67 12.69 9.01
N GLU A 345 5.97 13.86 9.58
CA GLU A 345 7.35 14.33 9.81
C GLU A 345 8.21 13.32 10.59
N ASP A 346 7.61 12.59 11.54
CA ASP A 346 8.25 11.52 12.32
C ASP A 346 8.38 10.17 11.57
N ARG A 347 8.04 10.15 10.28
CA ARG A 347 8.00 8.97 9.39
C ARG A 347 6.96 7.91 9.77
N THR A 348 6.06 8.20 10.72
CA THR A 348 4.92 7.32 11.00
C THR A 348 3.82 7.50 9.96
N THR A 349 2.98 6.48 9.78
CA THR A 349 1.81 6.57 8.90
C THR A 349 0.53 6.77 9.67
N ASN A 350 -0.50 7.30 9.01
CA ASN A 350 -1.85 7.38 9.58
C ASN A 350 -2.49 6.00 9.87
N PHE A 351 -1.93 4.91 9.34
CA PHE A 351 -2.37 3.55 9.64
C PHE A 351 -1.63 2.90 10.81
N GLY A 352 -0.39 3.31 11.10
CA GLY A 352 0.44 2.70 12.15
C GLY A 352 -0.08 2.90 13.57
N GLN A 353 -0.96 3.89 13.78
CA GLN A 353 -1.57 4.19 15.09
C GLN A 353 -3.01 3.66 15.23
N ILE A 354 -3.58 3.07 14.16
CA ILE A 354 -4.95 2.54 14.18
C ILE A 354 -5.06 1.35 15.12
N LEU A 355 -4.07 0.45 15.17
CA LEU A 355 -4.11 -0.68 16.08
C LEU A 355 -3.85 -0.22 17.52
N SER A 356 -4.88 -0.29 18.35
CA SER A 356 -4.76 -0.03 19.79
C SER A 356 -3.71 -0.97 20.38
N LYS A 357 -2.57 -0.43 20.84
CA LYS A 357 -1.64 -1.21 21.67
C LYS A 357 -2.43 -1.65 22.92
N PRO A 358 -2.54 -2.95 23.24
CA PRO A 358 -2.99 -3.33 24.57
C PRO A 358 -2.01 -2.67 25.55
N SER A 359 -2.53 -1.82 26.43
CA SER A 359 -1.73 -1.13 27.43
C SER A 359 -0.94 -2.17 28.22
N ALA A 360 0.37 -2.23 27.99
CA ALA A 360 1.29 -3.06 28.76
C ALA A 360 1.65 -2.42 30.11
N ALA A 361 0.74 -1.61 30.67
CA ALA A 361 0.90 -0.91 31.92
C ALA A 361 -0.41 -1.01 32.73
N ALA A 362 -0.65 -2.18 33.30
CA ALA A 362 -1.50 -2.37 34.47
C ALA A 362 -0.98 -3.59 35.24
N ASP A 363 -0.20 -3.27 36.27
CA ASP A 363 0.22 -4.05 37.43
C ASP A 363 0.28 -5.58 37.39
N ASN A 364 1.52 -6.04 37.58
CA ASN A 364 1.82 -7.31 38.24
C ASN A 364 1.08 -7.42 39.57
N ASN A 365 0.46 -8.59 39.78
CA ASN A 365 -0.16 -9.12 41.00
C ASN A 365 -1.67 -8.87 41.18
N ALA A 366 -2.51 -9.67 40.52
CA ALA A 366 -3.68 -10.36 41.13
C ALA A 366 -4.58 -11.12 40.12
N ALA A 367 -4.07 -11.64 38.99
CA ALA A 367 -4.87 -12.48 38.10
C ALA A 367 -4.01 -13.56 37.40
N ARG A 368 -3.52 -14.54 38.17
CA ARG A 368 -2.84 -15.73 37.64
C ARG A 368 -3.68 -17.02 37.74
N GLN A 369 -5.00 -16.91 37.81
CA GLN A 369 -5.90 -18.07 37.82
C GLN A 369 -7.17 -17.84 36.99
N ARG A 370 -7.01 -17.52 35.70
CA ARG A 370 -7.86 -18.04 34.63
C ARG A 370 -6.97 -18.21 33.41
N VAL A 371 -6.73 -19.44 33.00
CA VAL A 371 -6.26 -19.73 31.64
C VAL A 371 -7.49 -19.50 30.76
N ASP A 372 -7.80 -18.23 30.49
CA ASP A 372 -8.70 -17.90 29.40
C ASP A 372 -7.90 -18.17 28.13
N GLU A 373 -8.17 -19.30 27.49
CA GLU A 373 -7.74 -19.58 26.12
C GLU A 373 -8.04 -18.34 25.28
N LYS A 374 -7.00 -17.71 24.73
CA LYS A 374 -7.20 -16.62 23.77
C LYS A 374 -8.11 -17.17 22.67
N PRO A 375 -9.29 -16.56 22.44
CA PRO A 375 -10.20 -17.07 21.43
C PRO A 375 -9.49 -17.08 20.07
N SER A 376 -9.52 -18.23 19.39
CA SER A 376 -9.02 -18.36 18.01
C SER A 376 -9.64 -17.28 17.10
N PRO A 377 -8.83 -16.60 16.28
CA PRO A 377 -9.31 -15.53 15.41
C PRO A 377 -10.26 -16.07 14.34
N PHE A 378 -11.11 -15.20 13.79
CA PHE A 378 -11.92 -15.54 12.62
C PHE A 378 -11.03 -15.83 11.41
N THR A 379 -11.42 -16.81 10.61
CA THR A 379 -10.86 -17.07 9.29
C THR A 379 -11.70 -16.36 8.23
N PHE A 380 -11.05 -15.77 7.23
CA PHE A 380 -11.69 -14.99 6.18
C PHE A 380 -11.29 -15.54 4.81
N THR A 381 -12.28 -15.71 3.93
CA THR A 381 -12.09 -16.00 2.52
C THR A 381 -12.97 -15.07 1.69
N ILE A 382 -12.39 -14.29 0.80
CA ILE A 382 -13.08 -13.38 -0.10
C ILE A 382 -12.77 -13.87 -1.52
N GLU A 383 -13.78 -14.23 -2.32
CA GLU A 383 -13.59 -14.78 -3.66
C GLU A 383 -12.81 -13.84 -4.58
N SER A 384 -13.19 -12.57 -4.62
CA SER A 384 -12.47 -11.49 -5.31
C SER A 384 -12.91 -10.12 -4.77
N VAL A 385 -12.13 -9.08 -5.02
CA VAL A 385 -12.50 -7.69 -4.74
C VAL A 385 -12.39 -6.90 -6.04
N GLN A 386 -13.50 -6.33 -6.49
CA GLN A 386 -13.56 -5.46 -7.66
C GLN A 386 -13.66 -4.01 -7.23
N LEU A 387 -12.73 -3.18 -7.69
CA LEU A 387 -12.69 -1.75 -7.41
C LEU A 387 -13.16 -0.98 -8.64
N ASN A 388 -14.12 -0.10 -8.46
CA ASN A 388 -14.63 0.79 -9.50
C ASN A 388 -14.62 2.25 -9.01
N ASP A 389 -14.02 3.13 -9.82
CA ASP A 389 -14.00 4.58 -9.63
C ASP A 389 -13.47 5.03 -8.25
N GLY A 390 -12.39 4.41 -7.78
CA GLY A 390 -11.76 4.78 -6.51
C GLY A 390 -10.86 6.03 -6.61
N ALA A 391 -10.57 6.61 -5.46
CA ALA A 391 -9.66 7.73 -5.27
C ALA A 391 -8.79 7.54 -4.02
N LEU A 392 -7.49 7.72 -4.17
CA LEU A 392 -6.52 7.67 -3.07
C LEU A 392 -5.72 8.96 -3.04
N ARG A 393 -5.61 9.59 -1.87
CA ARG A 393 -4.73 10.72 -1.63
C ARG A 393 -3.50 10.25 -0.87
N PHE A 394 -2.32 10.43 -1.47
CA PHE A 394 -1.05 10.18 -0.82
C PHE A 394 -0.40 11.50 -0.44
N SER A 395 0.12 11.61 0.78
CA SER A 395 0.85 12.78 1.25
C SER A 395 2.05 12.37 2.08
N ASP A 396 3.17 13.05 1.87
CA ASP A 396 4.42 12.80 2.57
C ASP A 396 4.96 14.11 3.13
N TYR A 397 4.87 14.23 4.45
CA TYR A 397 5.36 15.36 5.24
C TYR A 397 6.72 15.07 5.86
N SER A 398 7.34 13.90 5.61
CA SER A 398 8.68 13.57 6.13
C SER A 398 9.82 14.24 5.35
N LEU A 399 9.50 14.88 4.22
CA LEU A 399 10.44 15.52 3.31
C LEU A 399 10.62 17.02 3.65
N PRO A 400 11.72 17.66 3.22
CA PRO A 400 11.94 19.10 3.43
C PRO A 400 10.86 19.99 2.81
N LEU A 401 10.19 19.49 1.77
CA LEU A 401 9.05 20.12 1.13
C LEU A 401 7.88 19.14 1.22
N PRO A 402 6.68 19.56 1.66
CA PRO A 402 5.54 18.65 1.74
C PRO A 402 5.15 18.16 0.35
N PHE A 403 4.95 16.86 0.20
CA PHE A 403 4.48 16.24 -1.04
C PHE A 403 3.03 15.78 -0.90
N SER A 404 2.24 15.98 -1.94
CA SER A 404 0.87 15.47 -2.01
C SER A 404 0.49 15.16 -3.45
N THR A 405 -0.14 14.00 -3.66
CA THR A 405 -0.65 13.59 -4.97
C THR A 405 -1.95 12.81 -4.83
N ASN A 406 -2.77 12.86 -5.87
CA ASN A 406 -4.04 12.16 -5.93
C ASN A 406 -3.97 11.09 -7.03
N ILE A 407 -4.44 9.90 -6.70
CA ILE A 407 -4.74 8.82 -7.63
C ILE A 407 -6.26 8.79 -7.75
N HIS A 408 -6.80 8.89 -8.95
CA HIS A 408 -8.25 8.92 -9.20
C HIS A 408 -8.60 7.96 -10.34
N LYS A 409 -9.89 7.62 -10.50
CA LYS A 409 -10.35 6.55 -11.39
C LYS A 409 -9.57 5.24 -11.14
N LEU A 410 -9.39 4.90 -9.88
CA LEU A 410 -8.77 3.64 -9.47
C LEU A 410 -9.75 2.51 -9.78
N ASN A 411 -9.38 1.64 -10.72
CA ASN A 411 -10.16 0.48 -11.12
C ASN A 411 -9.31 -0.77 -11.04
N GLY A 412 -9.94 -1.93 -10.91
CA GLY A 412 -9.27 -3.21 -11.06
C GLY A 412 -9.84 -4.30 -10.17
N GLU A 413 -9.05 -5.35 -10.00
CA GLU A 413 -9.47 -6.57 -9.32
C GLU A 413 -8.33 -7.13 -8.46
N ILE A 414 -8.72 -7.68 -7.32
CA ILE A 414 -7.89 -8.54 -6.49
C ILE A 414 -8.55 -9.91 -6.47
N SER A 415 -7.83 -10.96 -6.85
CA SER A 415 -8.35 -12.32 -6.81
C SER A 415 -8.54 -12.80 -5.37
N THR A 416 -8.85 -14.09 -5.20
CA THR A 416 -9.18 -14.67 -3.90
C THR A 416 -8.19 -14.33 -2.79
N LEU A 417 -8.70 -13.69 -1.74
CA LEU A 417 -7.99 -13.35 -0.52
C LEU A 417 -8.41 -14.33 0.57
N SER A 418 -7.44 -15.03 1.16
CA SER A 418 -7.71 -15.93 2.28
C SER A 418 -6.68 -15.74 3.39
N SER A 419 -7.15 -15.71 4.64
CA SER A 419 -6.29 -15.56 5.81
C SER A 419 -5.48 -16.81 6.14
N THR A 420 -5.85 -17.97 5.56
CA THR A 420 -5.24 -19.28 5.83
C THR A 420 -4.55 -19.90 4.62
N SER A 421 -4.83 -19.41 3.40
CA SER A 421 -4.24 -19.96 2.17
C SER A 421 -2.73 -19.74 2.07
N THR A 422 -2.06 -20.71 1.46
CA THR A 422 -0.65 -20.63 1.03
C THR A 422 -0.50 -20.08 -0.39
N GLU A 423 -1.59 -19.91 -1.13
CA GLU A 423 -1.59 -19.30 -2.46
C GLU A 423 -1.72 -17.77 -2.36
N PRO A 424 -0.97 -16.98 -3.14
CA PRO A 424 -1.06 -15.53 -3.13
C PRO A 424 -2.27 -15.03 -3.94
N ALA A 425 -2.82 -13.88 -3.53
CA ALA A 425 -3.83 -13.18 -4.31
C ALA A 425 -3.18 -12.42 -5.45
N ARG A 426 -3.70 -12.56 -6.67
CA ARG A 426 -3.30 -11.74 -7.82
C ARG A 426 -3.95 -10.37 -7.72
N VAL A 427 -3.18 -9.33 -7.95
CA VAL A 427 -3.61 -7.94 -7.91
C VAL A 427 -3.44 -7.36 -9.30
N LYS A 428 -4.46 -6.67 -9.81
CA LYS A 428 -4.38 -5.86 -11.02
C LYS A 428 -5.17 -4.58 -10.81
N LEU A 429 -4.48 -3.46 -10.68
CA LEU A 429 -5.07 -2.15 -10.43
C LEU A 429 -4.54 -1.13 -11.43
N GLU A 430 -5.38 -0.21 -11.85
CA GLU A 430 -5.02 0.92 -12.71
C GLU A 430 -5.65 2.21 -12.19
N GLY A 431 -4.97 3.33 -12.37
CA GLY A 431 -5.47 4.64 -11.94
C GLY A 431 -4.75 5.80 -12.60
N GLN A 432 -5.35 6.98 -12.52
CA GLN A 432 -4.80 8.23 -13.04
C GLN A 432 -4.12 9.01 -11.92
N VAL A 433 -2.87 9.42 -12.12
CA VAL A 433 -2.05 10.16 -11.17
C VAL A 433 -2.04 11.64 -11.53
N ALA A 434 -2.46 12.48 -10.58
CA ALA A 434 -2.60 13.92 -10.77
C ALA A 434 -3.51 14.28 -11.97
N GLU A 435 -2.98 14.86 -13.05
CA GLU A 435 -3.78 15.30 -14.20
C GLU A 435 -3.52 14.46 -15.46
N PHE A 436 -2.28 14.03 -15.69
CA PHE A 436 -1.86 13.38 -16.94
C PHE A 436 -1.09 12.07 -16.73
N GLY A 437 -0.77 11.70 -15.49
CA GLY A 437 -0.01 10.49 -15.19
C GLY A 437 -0.92 9.27 -15.12
N SER A 438 -0.37 8.09 -15.36
CA SER A 438 -1.06 6.81 -15.10
C SER A 438 -0.23 5.93 -14.17
N ALA A 439 -0.91 5.15 -13.34
CA ALA A 439 -0.33 4.10 -12.51
C ALA A 439 -1.00 2.77 -12.86
N TYR A 440 -0.20 1.73 -12.96
CA TYR A 440 -0.64 0.35 -13.14
C TYR A 440 0.13 -0.53 -12.15
N VAL A 441 -0.59 -1.38 -11.44
CA VAL A 441 -0.04 -2.32 -10.46
C VAL A 441 -0.49 -3.71 -10.86
N GLU A 442 0.45 -4.63 -11.00
CA GLU A 442 0.16 -6.04 -11.24
C GLU A 442 1.08 -6.91 -10.40
N GLY A 443 0.56 -8.00 -9.83
CA GLY A 443 1.39 -8.87 -9.00
C GLY A 443 0.64 -9.96 -8.28
N ALA A 444 1.34 -10.60 -7.36
CA ALA A 444 0.83 -11.62 -6.46
C ALA A 444 1.28 -11.30 -5.02
N VAL A 445 0.33 -11.22 -4.08
CA VAL A 445 0.56 -10.81 -2.69
C VAL A 445 -0.09 -11.76 -1.69
N HIS A 446 0.58 -12.06 -0.58
CA HIS A 446 -0.07 -12.69 0.58
C HIS A 446 -0.53 -11.60 1.56
N ALA A 447 -1.81 -11.21 1.51
CA ALA A 447 -2.32 -10.05 2.25
C ALA A 447 -2.01 -10.05 3.76
N TRP A 448 -2.11 -11.20 4.44
CA TRP A 448 -1.81 -11.33 5.87
C TRP A 448 -0.34 -11.67 6.17
N HIS A 449 0.45 -12.08 5.17
CA HIS A 449 1.85 -12.48 5.34
C HIS A 449 2.73 -12.01 4.16
N PRO A 450 2.79 -10.69 3.89
CA PRO A 450 3.38 -10.15 2.66
C PRO A 450 4.88 -10.45 2.51
N THR A 451 5.60 -10.73 3.61
CA THR A 451 7.03 -11.05 3.58
C THR A 451 7.35 -12.50 3.20
N ARG A 452 6.35 -13.38 3.09
CA ARG A 452 6.58 -14.79 2.69
C ARG A 452 6.97 -14.86 1.21
N GLN A 453 6.07 -14.38 0.36
CA GLN A 453 6.25 -14.34 -1.09
C GLN A 453 5.36 -13.24 -1.66
N THR A 454 5.97 -12.20 -2.18
CA THR A 454 5.26 -11.10 -2.84
C THR A 454 6.02 -10.74 -4.10
N ASN A 455 5.32 -10.64 -5.22
CA ASN A 455 5.87 -10.10 -6.46
C ASN A 455 4.92 -9.00 -6.94
N VAL A 456 5.42 -7.77 -7.05
CA VAL A 456 4.62 -6.63 -7.50
C VAL A 456 5.42 -5.85 -8.53
N ASN A 457 4.79 -5.66 -9.69
CA ASN A 457 5.25 -4.79 -10.74
C ASN A 457 4.39 -3.52 -10.72
N LEU A 458 5.01 -2.37 -10.49
CA LEU A 458 4.36 -1.07 -10.57
C LEU A 458 4.90 -0.32 -11.77
N ARG A 459 4.01 0.21 -12.60
CA ARG A 459 4.35 0.99 -13.78
C ARG A 459 3.67 2.33 -13.70
N PHE A 460 4.47 3.39 -13.71
CA PHE A 460 4.00 4.75 -13.82
C PHE A 460 4.41 5.31 -15.17
N ARG A 461 3.50 6.04 -15.82
CA ARG A 461 3.76 6.70 -17.09
C ARG A 461 3.39 8.17 -17.01
N ASN A 462 4.16 9.00 -17.70
CA ASN A 462 3.92 10.43 -17.88
C ASN A 462 3.77 11.19 -16.54
N LEU A 463 4.61 10.86 -15.56
CA LEU A 463 4.64 11.61 -14.29
C LEU A 463 5.34 12.96 -14.50
N GLN A 464 4.73 14.04 -14.03
CA GLN A 464 5.32 15.38 -14.12
C GLN A 464 6.40 15.57 -13.05
N VAL A 465 7.67 15.46 -13.44
CA VAL A 465 8.82 15.49 -12.53
C VAL A 465 8.86 16.69 -11.59
N PRO A 466 8.50 17.93 -12.01
CA PRO A 466 8.51 19.08 -11.11
C PRO A 466 7.70 18.86 -9.81
N LYS A 467 6.59 18.11 -9.87
CA LYS A 467 5.74 17.79 -8.70
C LYS A 467 6.44 16.87 -7.69
N TYR A 468 7.47 16.14 -8.11
CA TYR A 468 8.27 15.21 -7.30
C TYR A 468 9.60 15.81 -6.84
N SER A 469 9.83 17.11 -7.10
CA SER A 469 11.00 17.83 -6.57
C SER A 469 11.26 17.60 -5.07
N PRO A 470 10.24 17.49 -4.19
CA PRO A 470 10.46 17.15 -2.77
C PRO A 470 11.36 15.94 -2.51
N TYR A 471 11.29 14.89 -3.34
CA TYR A 471 12.13 13.70 -3.20
C TYR A 471 13.54 13.87 -3.77
N THR A 472 13.74 14.86 -4.64
CA THR A 472 15.03 15.09 -5.31
C THR A 472 15.89 16.14 -4.61
N VAL A 473 15.30 17.00 -3.76
CA VAL A 473 16.04 18.08 -3.09
C VAL A 473 17.08 17.52 -2.11
N ASP A 474 16.72 16.51 -1.32
CA ASP A 474 17.67 15.87 -0.39
C ASP A 474 18.78 15.10 -1.09
N PHE A 475 18.54 14.66 -2.32
CA PHE A 475 19.54 13.95 -3.11
C PHE A 475 20.46 14.91 -3.87
N ALA A 476 19.86 15.80 -4.67
CA ALA A 476 20.54 16.61 -5.68
C ALA A 476 20.77 18.07 -5.27
N GLY A 477 20.21 18.52 -4.14
CA GLY A 477 20.31 19.92 -3.69
C GLY A 477 19.66 20.92 -4.66
N ARG A 478 18.78 20.48 -5.57
CA ARG A 478 18.13 21.31 -6.59
C ARG A 478 16.68 20.89 -6.79
N LYS A 479 15.83 21.86 -7.13
CA LYS A 479 14.49 21.56 -7.68
C LYS A 479 14.60 21.13 -9.13
N ILE A 480 13.56 20.47 -9.63
CA ILE A 480 13.40 20.19 -11.06
C ILE A 480 12.36 21.16 -11.62
N ALA A 481 12.72 21.86 -12.70
CA ALA A 481 11.88 22.87 -13.34
C ALA A 481 10.99 22.30 -14.46
N GLY A 482 11.38 21.18 -15.07
CA GLY A 482 10.63 20.56 -16.16
C GLY A 482 11.06 19.13 -16.44
N GLY A 483 10.24 18.44 -17.23
CA GLY A 483 10.45 17.06 -17.68
C GLY A 483 9.31 16.13 -17.25
N THR A 484 9.26 14.98 -17.91
CA THR A 484 8.37 13.86 -17.59
C THR A 484 9.16 12.62 -17.17
N MET A 485 8.50 11.72 -16.47
CA MET A 485 9.09 10.51 -15.93
C MET A 485 8.18 9.30 -16.11
N ASP A 486 8.78 8.23 -16.63
CA ASP A 486 8.25 6.89 -16.57
C ASP A 486 9.05 6.08 -15.55
N LEU A 487 8.36 5.26 -14.77
CA LEU A 487 8.96 4.48 -13.69
C LEU A 487 8.40 3.06 -13.73
N ASP A 488 9.28 2.09 -13.94
CA ASP A 488 8.97 0.65 -13.80
C ASP A 488 9.67 0.11 -12.56
N LEU A 489 8.88 -0.45 -11.65
CA LEU A 489 9.32 -0.99 -10.37
C LEU A 489 8.94 -2.47 -10.30
N ASP A 490 9.91 -3.35 -10.44
CA ASP A 490 9.70 -4.80 -10.31
C ASP A 490 10.27 -5.24 -8.96
N TYR A 491 9.40 -5.54 -7.98
CA TYR A 491 9.79 -5.95 -6.63
C TYR A 491 9.37 -7.37 -6.32
N THR A 492 10.34 -8.18 -5.93
CA THR A 492 10.12 -9.52 -5.39
C THR A 492 10.62 -9.58 -3.95
N VAL A 493 9.74 -9.97 -3.04
CA VAL A 493 10.09 -10.35 -1.67
C VAL A 493 9.91 -11.85 -1.55
N LYS A 494 10.99 -12.57 -1.25
CA LYS A 494 10.97 -14.01 -0.99
C LYS A 494 11.80 -14.32 0.24
N ASP A 495 11.21 -15.06 1.20
CA ASP A 495 11.89 -15.44 2.43
C ASP A 495 12.57 -14.24 3.12
N LYS A 496 11.87 -13.09 3.10
CA LYS A 496 12.30 -11.79 3.68
C LYS A 496 13.44 -11.08 2.94
N GLN A 497 13.93 -11.63 1.83
CA GLN A 497 14.86 -10.94 0.95
C GLN A 497 14.09 -10.15 -0.10
N LEU A 498 14.39 -8.86 -0.21
CA LEU A 498 13.91 -7.97 -1.25
C LEU A 498 14.91 -7.98 -2.41
N ASP A 499 14.39 -8.24 -3.61
CA ASP A 499 15.04 -7.97 -4.89
C ASP A 499 14.16 -7.01 -5.70
N GLY A 500 14.67 -5.81 -5.92
CA GLY A 500 13.98 -4.72 -6.59
C GLY A 500 14.75 -4.25 -7.82
N LYS A 501 14.07 -4.14 -8.95
CA LYS A 501 14.60 -3.53 -10.17
C LYS A 501 13.81 -2.28 -10.49
N ASN A 502 14.48 -1.14 -10.48
CA ASN A 502 13.87 0.15 -10.75
C ASN A 502 14.40 0.69 -12.07
N LYS A 503 13.54 0.78 -13.08
CA LYS A 503 13.88 1.45 -14.34
C LYS A 503 13.22 2.81 -14.35
N LEU A 504 14.05 3.83 -14.44
CA LEU A 504 13.66 5.22 -14.47
C LEU A 504 13.97 5.77 -15.86
N VAL A 505 12.97 6.33 -16.53
CA VAL A 505 13.14 7.02 -17.81
C VAL A 505 12.67 8.45 -17.63
N LEU A 506 13.58 9.41 -17.79
CA LEU A 506 13.29 10.84 -17.75
C LEU A 506 13.34 11.40 -19.15
N GLN A 507 12.43 12.30 -19.49
CA GLN A 507 12.43 13.01 -20.76
C GLN A 507 12.43 14.52 -20.54
N ASP A 508 13.25 15.23 -21.32
CA ASP A 508 13.37 16.69 -21.29
C ASP A 508 13.60 17.28 -19.90
N LEU A 509 14.46 16.62 -19.11
CA LEU A 509 14.76 17.02 -17.74
C LEU A 509 15.41 18.42 -17.70
N LYS A 510 14.80 19.33 -16.94
CA LYS A 510 15.33 20.68 -16.73
C LYS A 510 15.61 20.95 -15.26
N LEU A 511 16.85 21.23 -14.92
CA LEU A 511 17.22 21.60 -13.55
C LEU A 511 16.67 22.98 -13.20
N GLY A 512 16.17 23.12 -11.97
CA GLY A 512 15.69 24.36 -11.38
C GLY A 512 16.73 25.02 -10.48
N LYS A 513 16.22 25.86 -9.56
CA LYS A 513 17.03 26.60 -8.59
C LYS A 513 17.74 25.64 -7.63
N LYS A 514 18.99 25.97 -7.27
CA LYS A 514 19.71 25.34 -6.17
C LYS A 514 19.00 25.63 -4.84
N MET A 515 19.05 24.67 -3.94
CA MET A 515 18.50 24.76 -2.58
C MET A 515 19.58 24.33 -1.60
N ALA A 516 19.63 25.00 -0.45
CA ALA A 516 20.46 24.54 0.65
C ALA A 516 19.79 23.29 1.25
N SER A 517 20.45 22.14 1.15
CA SER A 517 20.17 20.93 1.93
C SER A 517 21.50 20.41 2.45
N SER A 518 21.57 20.11 3.75
CA SER A 518 22.79 19.61 4.41
C SER A 518 23.21 18.22 3.91
N ASP A 519 22.24 17.46 3.39
CA ASP A 519 22.39 16.05 3.05
C ASP A 519 22.54 15.82 1.54
N ALA A 520 22.48 16.90 0.75
CA ALA A 520 22.61 16.84 -0.71
C ALA A 520 24.02 16.43 -1.16
N MET A 521 24.08 15.60 -2.19
CA MET A 521 25.34 15.21 -2.80
C MET A 521 25.92 16.36 -3.64
N ASP A 522 27.22 16.62 -3.51
CA ASP A 522 27.94 17.58 -4.35
C ASP A 522 28.29 16.95 -5.70
N LEU A 523 27.31 16.92 -6.61
CA LEU A 523 27.44 16.32 -7.93
C LEU A 523 27.39 17.39 -9.04
N PRO A 524 28.25 17.32 -10.07
CA PRO A 524 28.14 18.15 -11.27
C PRO A 524 26.97 17.66 -12.15
N LEU A 525 25.74 17.95 -11.72
CA LEU A 525 24.51 17.44 -12.33
C LEU A 525 24.35 17.87 -13.80
N ASP A 526 24.82 19.06 -14.17
CA ASP A 526 24.76 19.53 -15.56
C ASP A 526 25.57 18.61 -16.48
N LEU A 527 26.76 18.17 -16.05
CA LEU A 527 27.58 17.21 -16.78
C LEU A 527 26.97 15.80 -16.77
N ALA A 528 26.40 15.36 -15.64
CA ALA A 528 25.71 14.08 -15.56
C ALA A 528 24.55 13.98 -16.54
N ILE A 529 23.72 15.04 -16.60
CA ILE A 529 22.60 15.13 -17.54
C ILE A 529 23.12 15.11 -18.96
N ALA A 530 24.13 15.91 -19.30
CA ALA A 530 24.68 15.94 -20.65
C ALA A 530 25.31 14.59 -21.09
N LEU A 531 25.88 13.83 -20.15
CA LEU A 531 26.42 12.49 -20.41
C LEU A 531 25.33 11.43 -20.54
N LEU A 532 24.24 11.52 -19.77
CA LEU A 532 23.19 10.50 -19.74
C LEU A 532 22.10 10.74 -20.79
N GLN A 533 21.82 12.00 -21.12
CA GLN A 533 20.77 12.41 -22.02
C GLN A 533 21.16 12.15 -23.47
N ASP A 534 20.31 11.42 -24.20
CA ASP A 534 20.49 11.16 -25.62
C ASP A 534 20.01 12.32 -26.52
N SER A 535 20.01 12.10 -27.83
CA SER A 535 19.55 13.08 -28.82
C SER A 535 18.06 13.41 -28.74
N ASP A 536 17.24 12.51 -28.20
CA ASP A 536 15.80 12.67 -28.05
C ASP A 536 15.41 13.27 -26.70
N GLY A 537 16.41 13.66 -25.90
CA GLY A 537 16.22 14.24 -24.59
C GLY A 537 15.90 13.22 -23.49
N VAL A 538 16.21 11.95 -23.72
CA VAL A 538 15.86 10.84 -22.82
C VAL A 538 17.07 10.43 -21.96
N ILE A 539 16.82 10.22 -20.67
CA ILE A 539 17.77 9.64 -19.71
C ILE A 539 17.15 8.35 -19.18
N ALA A 540 17.79 7.22 -19.46
CA ALA A 540 17.36 5.91 -18.97
C ALA A 540 18.35 5.38 -17.90
N LEU A 541 17.82 5.08 -16.71
CA LEU A 541 18.58 4.57 -15.57
C LEU A 541 17.97 3.26 -15.08
N SER A 542 18.82 2.30 -14.75
CA SER A 542 18.41 1.03 -14.13
C SER A 542 19.12 0.89 -12.79
N LEU A 543 18.35 0.87 -11.71
CA LEU A 543 18.83 0.88 -10.33
C LEU A 543 18.38 -0.41 -9.64
N PRO A 544 19.28 -1.40 -9.47
CA PRO A 544 18.98 -2.58 -8.67
C PRO A 544 19.01 -2.22 -7.17
N VAL A 545 18.09 -2.77 -6.39
CA VAL A 545 17.99 -2.60 -4.95
C VAL A 545 17.74 -3.95 -4.32
N THR A 546 18.66 -4.38 -3.46
CA THR A 546 18.54 -5.65 -2.73
C THR A 546 18.72 -5.42 -1.23
N GLY A 547 18.11 -6.27 -0.40
CA GLY A 547 18.34 -6.28 1.04
C GLY A 547 17.34 -7.11 1.85
N ASP A 548 17.62 -7.28 3.14
CA ASP A 548 16.74 -8.00 4.07
C ASP A 548 15.72 -7.03 4.71
N VAL A 549 14.43 -7.27 4.50
CA VAL A 549 13.36 -6.38 5.00
C VAL A 549 13.15 -6.47 6.52
N ASN A 550 13.74 -7.44 7.20
CA ASN A 550 13.68 -7.55 8.66
C ASN A 550 14.90 -7.00 9.39
N ASP A 551 15.95 -6.60 8.68
CA ASP A 551 17.08 -5.96 9.35
C ASP A 551 16.63 -4.58 9.88
N PRO A 552 16.68 -4.30 11.19
CA PRO A 552 16.33 -2.98 11.72
C PRO A 552 17.24 -1.85 11.22
N LYS A 553 18.39 -2.17 10.60
CA LYS A 553 19.26 -1.21 9.92
C LYS A 553 18.89 -0.99 8.44
N PHE A 554 17.96 -1.77 7.89
CA PHE A 554 17.48 -1.63 6.52
C PHE A 554 16.78 -0.27 6.36
N ASP A 555 17.42 0.63 5.60
CA ASP A 555 16.89 1.95 5.27
C ASP A 555 16.74 2.04 3.76
N PHE A 556 15.51 1.83 3.29
CA PHE A 556 15.18 1.82 1.86
C PHE A 556 15.58 3.13 1.16
N ASN A 557 15.45 4.27 1.84
CA ASN A 557 15.80 5.57 1.27
C ASN A 557 17.31 5.67 1.01
N LYS A 558 18.14 5.26 1.98
CA LYS A 558 19.61 5.27 1.81
C LYS A 558 20.08 4.37 0.68
N ILE A 559 19.46 3.19 0.50
CA ILE A 559 19.85 2.26 -0.57
C ILE A 559 19.56 2.85 -1.95
N ILE A 560 18.38 3.46 -2.13
CA ILE A 560 18.02 4.14 -3.39
C ILE A 560 18.95 5.34 -3.65
N GLN A 561 19.20 6.17 -2.64
CA GLN A 561 20.11 7.32 -2.75
C GLN A 561 21.53 6.88 -3.13
N GLN A 562 22.06 5.82 -2.50
CA GLN A 562 23.38 5.28 -2.79
C GLN A 562 23.46 4.68 -4.19
N ALA A 563 22.44 3.92 -4.63
CA ALA A 563 22.39 3.34 -5.96
C ALA A 563 22.37 4.44 -7.04
N LEU A 564 21.51 5.45 -6.89
CA LEU A 564 21.41 6.56 -7.83
C LEU A 564 22.69 7.42 -7.82
N GLY A 565 23.22 7.73 -6.64
CA GLY A 565 24.46 8.48 -6.47
C GLY A 565 25.66 7.78 -7.10
N SER A 566 25.76 6.45 -6.94
CA SER A 566 26.82 5.64 -7.55
C SER A 566 26.70 5.59 -9.08
N ALA A 567 25.48 5.44 -9.61
CA ALA A 567 25.23 5.46 -11.05
C ALA A 567 25.66 6.79 -11.70
N ILE A 568 25.30 7.92 -11.08
CA ILE A 568 25.68 9.25 -11.56
C ILE A 568 27.20 9.47 -11.42
N THR A 569 27.77 9.16 -10.26
CA THR A 569 29.21 9.33 -9.98
C THR A 569 30.04 8.52 -10.98
N SER A 570 29.67 7.25 -11.23
CA SER A 570 30.40 6.38 -12.16
C SER A 570 30.51 6.97 -13.56
N VAL A 571 29.45 7.61 -14.05
CA VAL A 571 29.40 8.21 -15.40
C VAL A 571 30.26 9.48 -15.45
N ILE A 572 30.24 10.29 -14.39
CA ILE A 572 31.05 11.51 -14.29
C ILE A 572 32.55 11.20 -14.13
N THR A 573 32.91 10.20 -13.32
CA THR A 573 34.32 9.87 -13.04
C THR A 573 35.00 9.16 -14.19
N ALA A 574 34.24 8.55 -15.10
CA ALA A 574 34.76 7.81 -16.26
C ALA A 574 33.93 8.08 -17.53
N PRO A 575 33.87 9.35 -18.01
CA PRO A 575 32.97 9.76 -19.08
C PRO A 575 33.32 9.10 -20.42
N PHE A 576 34.61 8.92 -20.72
CA PHE A 576 35.04 8.21 -21.93
C PHE A 576 34.77 6.71 -21.89
N SER A 577 34.82 6.08 -20.72
CA SER A 577 34.40 4.68 -20.57
C SER A 577 32.91 4.52 -20.85
N PHE A 578 32.10 5.45 -20.36
CA PHE A 578 30.67 5.49 -20.67
C PHE A 578 30.43 5.69 -22.18
N LEU A 579 31.06 6.69 -22.80
CA LEU A 579 30.94 6.93 -24.25
C LEU A 579 31.42 5.72 -25.07
N ALA A 580 32.47 5.03 -24.63
CA ALA A 580 32.99 3.84 -25.31
C ALA A 580 31.99 2.70 -25.27
N SER A 581 31.29 2.51 -24.14
CA SER A 581 30.24 1.50 -24.00
C SER A 581 29.07 1.70 -24.97
N LEU A 582 28.75 2.95 -25.34
CA LEU A 582 27.66 3.26 -26.27
C LEU A 582 27.95 2.81 -27.71
N VAL A 583 29.22 2.79 -28.09
CA VAL A 583 29.67 2.46 -29.45
C VAL A 583 30.40 1.12 -29.54
N GLY A 584 30.47 0.36 -28.43
CA GLY A 584 31.19 -0.92 -28.36
C GLY A 584 32.70 -0.78 -28.53
N ALA A 585 33.28 0.30 -28.00
CA ALA A 585 34.72 0.59 -28.03
C ALA A 585 35.37 0.38 -26.65
N ASP A 586 36.70 0.35 -26.62
CA ASP A 586 37.48 0.39 -25.38
C ASP A 586 37.62 1.83 -24.88
N SER A 587 37.67 2.03 -23.56
CA SER A 587 37.75 3.37 -22.95
C SER A 587 39.02 4.15 -23.35
N ALA A 588 40.15 3.46 -23.44
CA ALA A 588 41.43 4.02 -23.86
C ALA A 588 41.43 4.48 -25.33
N ASP A 589 40.53 3.93 -26.15
CA ASP A 589 40.39 4.34 -27.54
C ASP A 589 39.72 5.71 -27.70
N LEU A 590 38.98 6.19 -26.69
CA LEU A 590 38.22 7.44 -26.80
C LEU A 590 38.83 8.62 -26.05
N SER A 591 39.60 8.38 -24.99
CA SER A 591 40.18 9.45 -24.16
C SER A 591 41.53 9.96 -24.68
N GLN A 592 42.22 9.18 -25.51
CA GLN A 592 43.59 9.47 -25.95
C GLN A 592 43.77 9.35 -27.46
N VAL A 593 44.47 10.33 -28.04
CA VAL A 593 44.91 10.32 -29.44
C VAL A 593 46.44 10.39 -29.48
N GLU A 594 47.09 9.39 -30.06
CA GLU A 594 48.55 9.31 -30.10
C GLU A 594 49.14 9.94 -31.35
N PHE A 595 50.27 10.63 -31.20
CA PHE A 595 51.02 11.26 -32.28
C PHE A 595 52.49 10.83 -32.27
N LEU A 596 53.12 10.90 -33.45
CA LEU A 596 54.57 10.70 -33.61
C LEU A 596 55.35 11.96 -33.25
N GLU A 597 56.65 11.80 -32.98
CA GLU A 597 57.57 12.92 -32.71
C GLU A 597 57.54 13.97 -33.82
N GLY A 598 57.37 15.25 -33.46
CA GLY A 598 57.38 16.36 -34.42
C GLY A 598 56.31 16.33 -35.52
N SER A 599 55.32 15.42 -35.45
CA SER A 599 54.21 15.32 -36.41
C SER A 599 52.84 15.52 -35.73
N ALA A 600 51.92 16.07 -36.52
CA ALA A 600 50.50 16.21 -36.20
C ALA A 600 49.62 15.25 -37.03
N ASP A 601 50.24 14.35 -37.80
CA ASP A 601 49.51 13.44 -38.68
C ASP A 601 48.78 12.36 -37.88
N LEU A 602 47.49 12.19 -38.17
CA LEU A 602 46.69 11.12 -37.61
C LEU A 602 46.96 9.80 -38.35
N LEU A 603 47.58 8.86 -37.65
CA LEU A 603 47.78 7.49 -38.12
C LEU A 603 46.44 6.77 -38.32
N PRO A 604 46.34 5.75 -39.19
CA PRO A 604 45.08 5.04 -39.44
C PRO A 604 44.34 4.55 -38.18
N PRO A 605 45.01 3.96 -37.16
CA PRO A 605 44.33 3.57 -35.92
C PRO A 605 43.73 4.75 -35.15
N GLN A 606 44.39 5.91 -35.18
CA GLN A 606 43.91 7.13 -34.50
C GLN A 606 42.70 7.73 -35.21
N ARG A 607 42.63 7.60 -36.55
CA ARG A 607 41.44 7.98 -37.32
C ARG A 607 40.23 7.12 -36.96
N GLU A 608 40.41 5.81 -36.74
CA GLU A 608 39.34 4.92 -36.29
C GLU A 608 38.85 5.28 -34.88
N ARG A 609 39.77 5.62 -33.97
CA ARG A 609 39.46 6.10 -32.62
C ARG A 609 38.61 7.37 -32.63
N ILE A 610 39.06 8.39 -33.37
CA ILE A 610 38.29 9.64 -33.58
C ILE A 610 36.94 9.32 -34.25
N ALA A 611 36.94 8.35 -35.17
CA ALA A 611 35.79 7.61 -35.69
C ALA A 611 34.69 7.32 -34.65
N LYS A 612 35.07 6.48 -33.69
CA LYS A 612 34.22 5.97 -32.62
C LYS A 612 33.82 7.09 -31.64
N LEU A 613 34.74 7.99 -31.31
CA LEU A 613 34.49 9.13 -30.42
C LEU A 613 33.42 10.05 -31.00
N ARG A 614 33.51 10.37 -32.29
CA ARG A 614 32.53 11.17 -33.02
C ARG A 614 31.13 10.56 -32.94
N LYS A 615 31.01 9.26 -33.21
CA LYS A 615 29.75 8.52 -33.11
C LYS A 615 29.15 8.60 -31.70
N ALA A 616 29.98 8.45 -30.67
CA ALA A 616 29.53 8.56 -29.27
C ALA A 616 29.08 9.98 -28.90
N LEU A 617 29.82 11.01 -29.33
CA LEU A 617 29.47 12.43 -29.10
C LEU A 617 28.19 12.86 -29.82
N ASN A 618 27.87 12.28 -30.98
CA ASN A 618 26.60 12.53 -31.68
C ASN A 618 25.40 11.98 -30.92
N GLN A 619 25.57 10.87 -30.18
CA GLN A 619 24.52 10.37 -29.29
C GLN A 619 24.35 11.23 -28.03
N ARG A 620 25.26 12.16 -27.74
CA ARG A 620 25.25 13.04 -26.55
C ARG A 620 25.43 14.51 -26.96
N PRO A 621 24.40 15.14 -27.54
CA PRO A 621 24.53 16.44 -28.20
C PRO A 621 24.90 17.60 -27.27
N ALA A 622 24.64 17.48 -25.96
CA ALA A 622 24.96 18.51 -24.97
C ALA A 622 26.44 18.56 -24.58
N LEU A 623 27.26 17.57 -24.98
CA LEU A 623 28.67 17.51 -24.62
C LEU A 623 29.53 18.36 -25.56
N VAL A 624 30.50 19.05 -24.95
CA VAL A 624 31.59 19.76 -25.62
C VAL A 624 32.90 19.02 -25.35
N ILE A 625 33.70 18.80 -26.38
CA ILE A 625 35.02 18.18 -26.25
C ILE A 625 36.10 19.26 -26.25
N GLU A 626 36.99 19.17 -25.27
CA GLU A 626 38.16 20.02 -25.13
C GLU A 626 39.43 19.25 -25.52
N LEU A 627 40.21 19.82 -26.43
CA LEU A 627 41.43 19.21 -26.97
C LEU A 627 42.65 20.06 -26.59
N ALA A 628 43.53 19.49 -25.77
CA ALA A 628 44.77 20.11 -25.33
C ALA A 628 45.96 19.43 -26.03
N GLY A 629 46.53 20.08 -27.04
CA GLY A 629 47.65 19.53 -27.79
C GLY A 629 48.87 19.26 -26.90
N PRO A 630 49.44 18.04 -26.89
CA PRO A 630 50.60 17.73 -26.06
C PRO A 630 51.89 18.10 -26.77
N PHE A 631 52.87 18.56 -26.01
CA PHE A 631 54.27 18.64 -26.45
C PHE A 631 55.21 18.20 -25.34
N ASN A 632 56.36 17.68 -25.73
CA ASN A 632 57.46 17.43 -24.80
C ASN A 632 58.77 17.84 -25.46
N ARG A 633 59.58 18.62 -24.72
CA ARG A 633 60.81 19.17 -25.27
C ARG A 633 61.79 18.09 -25.72
N THR A 634 61.99 17.04 -24.93
CA THR A 634 62.95 15.98 -25.23
C THR A 634 62.49 15.08 -26.38
N PHE A 635 61.18 14.82 -26.46
CA PHE A 635 60.54 14.00 -27.48
C PHE A 635 60.43 14.71 -28.84
N ASP A 636 59.96 15.96 -28.87
CA ASP A 636 59.67 16.65 -30.13
C ASP A 636 60.88 17.37 -30.74
N SER A 637 61.84 17.83 -29.91
CA SER A 637 62.95 18.65 -30.41
C SER A 637 63.81 17.96 -31.49
N PRO A 638 64.17 16.67 -31.42
CA PRO A 638 64.99 16.03 -32.45
C PRO A 638 64.33 16.07 -33.84
N ALA A 639 63.05 15.68 -33.92
CA ALA A 639 62.27 15.70 -35.16
C ALA A 639 62.06 17.13 -35.67
N LEU A 640 61.73 18.07 -34.79
CA LEU A 640 61.55 19.48 -35.14
C LEU A 640 62.84 20.14 -35.64
N ARG A 641 64.00 19.83 -35.04
CA ARG A 641 65.30 20.32 -35.53
C ARG A 641 65.60 19.84 -36.92
N ARG A 642 65.31 18.56 -37.18
CA ARG A 642 65.48 17.99 -38.52
C ARG A 642 64.57 18.65 -39.54
N LYS A 643 63.30 18.85 -39.20
CA LYS A 643 62.34 19.56 -40.05
C LYS A 643 62.79 20.99 -40.35
N LYS A 644 63.21 21.74 -39.33
CA LYS A 644 63.71 23.11 -39.48
C LYS A 644 64.98 23.19 -40.35
N ALA A 645 65.90 22.22 -40.22
CA ALA A 645 67.07 22.13 -41.08
C ALA A 645 66.70 21.87 -42.55
N ILE A 646 65.69 21.01 -42.80
CA ILE A 646 65.15 20.77 -44.14
C ILE A 646 64.45 22.03 -44.68
N ASP A 647 63.71 22.76 -43.84
CA ASP A 647 63.03 24.01 -44.22
C ASP A 647 64.04 25.11 -44.57
N VAL A 648 65.13 25.24 -43.80
CA VAL A 648 66.26 26.13 -44.12
C VAL A 648 66.89 25.73 -45.45
N LEU A 649 67.19 24.44 -45.65
CA LEU A 649 67.73 23.95 -46.92
C LEU A 649 66.77 24.27 -48.09
N ARG A 650 65.45 24.08 -47.91
CA ARG A 650 64.44 24.40 -48.92
C ARG A 650 64.46 25.88 -49.27
N HIS A 651 64.58 26.74 -48.27
CA HIS A 651 64.65 28.18 -48.48
C HIS A 651 65.91 28.58 -49.26
N SER A 652 67.09 28.09 -48.86
CA SER A 652 68.35 28.36 -49.56
C SER A 652 68.37 27.80 -50.98
N LEU A 653 67.76 26.64 -51.21
CA LEU A 653 67.56 26.08 -52.56
C LEU A 653 66.70 26.99 -53.44
N ALA A 654 65.60 27.52 -52.90
CA ALA A 654 64.70 28.43 -53.60
C ALA A 654 65.37 29.77 -53.95
N GLU A 655 66.20 30.33 -53.06
CA GLU A 655 66.98 31.55 -53.32
C GLU A 655 67.94 31.39 -54.52
N MET A 656 68.42 30.16 -54.75
CA MET A 656 69.26 29.82 -55.90
C MET A 656 68.47 29.32 -57.13
N GLY A 657 67.14 29.48 -57.13
CA GLY A 657 66.26 29.07 -58.24
C GLY A 657 66.11 27.55 -58.40
N ARG A 658 66.49 26.75 -57.40
CA ARG A 658 66.30 25.29 -57.38
C ARG A 658 65.05 24.94 -56.57
N GLU A 659 63.88 24.86 -57.20
CA GLU A 659 62.67 24.43 -56.50
C GLU A 659 62.61 22.91 -56.31
N VAL A 660 62.83 22.46 -55.08
CA VAL A 660 62.71 21.05 -54.69
C VAL A 660 61.65 20.94 -53.59
N ILE A 661 60.61 20.15 -53.84
CA ILE A 661 59.45 20.00 -52.94
C ILE A 661 59.89 19.39 -51.59
N GLU A 662 60.64 18.28 -51.65
CA GLU A 662 61.18 17.60 -50.48
C GLU A 662 62.71 17.46 -50.59
N PRO A 663 63.47 18.47 -50.15
CA PRO A 663 64.92 18.42 -50.22
C PRO A 663 65.48 17.45 -49.18
N SER A 664 66.45 16.64 -49.61
CA SER A 664 67.17 15.73 -48.71
C SER A 664 68.51 16.32 -48.29
N LEU A 665 68.79 16.27 -46.99
CA LEU A 665 70.05 16.71 -46.38
C LEU A 665 71.26 15.82 -46.77
N THR A 666 71.05 14.72 -47.49
CA THR A 666 72.12 13.80 -47.91
C THR A 666 72.22 13.62 -49.43
N ASN A 667 71.36 14.31 -50.18
CA ASN A 667 71.43 14.29 -51.65
C ASN A 667 72.69 15.01 -52.13
N GLU A 668 73.36 14.44 -53.12
CA GLU A 668 74.59 14.99 -53.72
C GLU A 668 74.37 16.39 -54.31
N SER A 669 73.23 16.60 -54.97
CA SER A 669 72.86 17.89 -55.59
C SER A 669 72.70 19.05 -54.60
N ASN A 670 72.68 18.78 -53.30
CA ASN A 670 72.51 19.78 -52.24
C ASN A 670 73.81 20.03 -51.46
N GLN A 671 74.92 19.36 -51.79
CA GLN A 671 76.14 19.40 -50.98
C GLN A 671 76.76 20.79 -50.90
N ASP A 672 76.80 21.53 -52.01
CA ASP A 672 77.26 22.92 -52.10
C ASP A 672 76.54 23.82 -51.08
N ILE A 673 75.22 23.68 -50.98
CA ILE A 673 74.39 24.46 -50.05
C ILE A 673 74.61 24.02 -48.61
N LEU A 674 74.78 22.71 -48.36
CA LEU A 674 75.02 22.21 -47.01
C LEU A 674 76.38 22.69 -46.48
N GLU A 675 77.40 22.80 -47.35
CA GLU A 675 78.69 23.38 -47.01
C GLU A 675 78.58 24.89 -46.69
N GLU A 676 77.81 25.64 -47.49
CA GLU A 676 77.52 27.06 -47.24
C GLU A 676 76.77 27.25 -45.92
N LEU A 677 75.70 26.49 -45.69
CA LEU A 677 74.94 26.52 -44.44
C LEU A 677 75.81 26.15 -43.23
N LEU A 678 76.72 25.18 -43.37
CA LEU A 678 77.64 24.83 -42.29
C LEU A 678 78.55 26.02 -41.94
N ASN A 679 79.07 26.73 -42.95
CA ASN A 679 79.90 27.91 -42.74
C ASN A 679 79.12 29.06 -42.07
N VAL A 680 77.83 29.22 -42.40
CA VAL A 680 76.94 30.19 -41.74
C VAL A 680 76.74 29.87 -40.26
N TYR A 681 76.47 28.60 -39.92
CA TYR A 681 76.24 28.18 -38.53
C TYR A 681 77.54 28.01 -37.71
N TYR A 682 78.65 27.72 -38.37
CA TYR A 682 79.94 27.41 -37.76
C TYR A 682 81.10 28.04 -38.55
N PRO A 683 81.26 29.38 -38.53
CA PRO A 683 82.26 30.09 -39.34
C PRO A 683 83.71 29.73 -39.00
N GLU A 684 83.95 29.15 -37.81
CA GLU A 684 85.27 28.71 -37.34
C GLU A 684 85.67 27.31 -37.89
N VAL A 685 84.76 26.62 -38.59
CA VAL A 685 85.01 25.26 -39.10
C VAL A 685 85.60 25.31 -40.50
N ASN A 686 86.83 24.84 -40.67
CA ASN A 686 87.45 24.69 -41.98
C ASN A 686 86.89 23.45 -42.72
N LEU A 687 86.19 23.67 -43.83
CA LEU A 687 85.54 22.63 -44.64
C LEU A 687 86.52 21.60 -45.22
N GLU A 688 87.71 22.01 -45.66
CA GLU A 688 88.74 21.11 -46.19
C GLU A 688 89.21 20.10 -45.14
N LEU A 689 89.38 20.56 -43.89
CA LEU A 689 89.74 19.69 -42.77
C LEU A 689 88.62 18.72 -42.39
N VAL A 690 87.35 19.14 -42.51
CA VAL A 690 86.22 18.24 -42.28
C VAL A 690 86.12 17.21 -43.40
N GLN A 691 86.29 17.62 -44.66
CA GLN A 691 86.25 16.72 -45.82
C GLN A 691 87.39 15.69 -45.77
N ALA A 692 88.61 16.11 -45.40
CA ALA A 692 89.76 15.22 -45.26
C ALA A 692 89.55 14.06 -44.27
N ARG A 693 88.71 14.24 -43.23
CA ARG A 693 88.39 13.18 -42.26
C ARG A 693 87.59 12.02 -42.84
N PHE A 694 86.94 12.22 -43.99
CA PHE A 694 86.14 11.20 -44.68
C PHE A 694 86.83 10.69 -45.95
N THR A 695 88.09 11.05 -46.17
CA THR A 695 88.89 10.60 -47.30
C THR A 695 89.86 9.50 -46.85
N GLU A 696 89.59 8.25 -47.24
CA GLU A 696 90.44 7.11 -46.89
C GLU A 696 91.28 6.63 -48.10
N LYS A 697 92.42 5.97 -47.81
CA LYS A 697 93.26 5.29 -48.81
C LYS A 697 92.71 3.89 -49.10
N GLN A 698 92.42 3.57 -50.37
CA GLN A 698 91.90 2.24 -50.74
C GLN A 698 93.02 1.21 -50.96
N ASN A 699 93.04 0.16 -50.13
CA ASN A 699 93.93 -1.00 -50.18
C ASN A 699 95.44 -0.66 -50.18
N MET A 700 96.26 -1.51 -49.56
CA MET A 700 97.71 -1.28 -49.43
C MET A 700 98.49 -1.28 -50.78
N SER A 701 97.81 -1.28 -51.92
CA SER A 701 98.38 -1.38 -53.26
C SER A 701 97.93 -0.30 -54.26
N SER A 702 97.14 0.72 -53.84
CA SER A 702 96.81 1.87 -54.70
C SER A 702 96.94 3.21 -53.95
N ASP A 703 97.56 4.21 -54.57
CA ASP A 703 97.68 5.59 -54.05
C ASP A 703 96.38 6.42 -54.25
N ALA A 704 95.29 5.78 -54.69
CA ALA A 704 94.01 6.44 -54.89
C ALA A 704 93.31 6.68 -53.54
N THR A 705 93.18 7.94 -53.17
CA THR A 705 92.31 8.37 -52.07
C THR A 705 90.89 8.56 -52.59
N LYS A 706 89.88 8.04 -51.86
CA LYS A 706 88.47 8.20 -52.24
C LYS A 706 87.68 8.75 -51.07
N LEU A 707 86.96 9.84 -51.31
CA LEU A 707 86.05 10.46 -50.34
C LEU A 707 84.79 9.60 -50.17
N ASP A 708 84.45 9.25 -48.93
CA ASP A 708 83.11 8.77 -48.59
C ASP A 708 82.13 9.96 -48.56
N ALA A 709 81.63 10.31 -49.74
CA ALA A 709 80.79 11.48 -49.92
C ALA A 709 79.45 11.37 -49.17
N LEU A 710 78.93 10.16 -48.95
CA LEU A 710 77.70 9.96 -48.18
C LEU A 710 77.93 10.16 -46.69
N ALA A 711 79.03 9.63 -46.14
CA ALA A 711 79.41 9.85 -44.75
C ALA A 711 79.68 11.34 -44.48
N TYR A 712 80.37 12.02 -45.40
CA TYR A 712 80.60 13.46 -45.34
C TYR A 712 79.28 14.26 -45.33
N ARG A 713 78.39 14.04 -46.31
CA ARG A 713 77.06 14.71 -46.33
C ARG A 713 76.23 14.38 -45.10
N SER A 714 76.29 13.16 -44.59
CA SER A 714 75.61 12.77 -43.35
C SER A 714 76.17 13.50 -42.12
N HIS A 715 77.48 13.77 -42.08
CA HIS A 715 78.09 14.59 -41.04
C HIS A 715 77.66 16.06 -41.14
N LEU A 716 77.68 16.64 -42.35
CA LEU A 716 77.16 17.99 -42.59
C LEU A 716 75.71 18.11 -42.11
N ALA A 717 74.84 17.17 -42.54
CA ALA A 717 73.46 17.10 -42.12
C ALA A 717 73.30 17.05 -40.59
N LYS A 718 74.05 16.19 -39.89
CA LYS A 718 74.01 16.09 -38.42
C LYS A 718 74.37 17.41 -37.73
N ARG A 719 75.37 18.13 -38.24
CA ARG A 719 75.79 19.43 -37.69
C ARG A 719 74.76 20.52 -37.94
N ILE A 720 74.20 20.60 -39.16
CA ILE A 720 73.16 21.57 -39.50
C ILE A 720 71.89 21.33 -38.67
N ILE A 721 71.49 20.07 -38.47
CA ILE A 721 70.37 19.71 -37.58
C ILE A 721 70.66 20.15 -36.14
N ALA A 722 71.89 19.89 -35.63
CA ALA A 722 72.26 20.26 -34.28
C ALA A 722 72.31 21.79 -34.04
N ALA A 723 72.57 22.57 -35.08
CA ALA A 723 72.58 24.03 -35.03
C ALA A 723 71.17 24.65 -34.89
N GLN A 724 70.10 23.89 -35.18
CA GLN A 724 68.73 24.41 -35.14
C GLN A 724 68.25 24.64 -33.70
N LEU A 725 67.86 25.89 -33.40
CA LEU A 725 67.24 26.26 -32.13
C LEU A 725 65.73 25.98 -32.18
N ILE A 726 65.25 25.22 -31.19
CA ILE A 726 63.81 24.97 -30.96
C ILE A 726 63.34 25.85 -29.81
N THR A 727 62.43 26.77 -30.13
CA THR A 727 61.82 27.69 -29.19
C THR A 727 60.56 27.09 -28.56
N ASN A 728 60.09 27.67 -27.47
CA ASN A 728 58.79 27.28 -26.89
C ASN A 728 57.62 27.56 -27.85
N ALA A 729 57.75 28.53 -28.76
CA ALA A 729 56.75 28.78 -29.79
C ALA A 729 56.67 27.62 -30.79
N ASP A 730 57.81 27.06 -31.19
CA ASP A 730 57.87 25.88 -32.08
C ASP A 730 57.20 24.65 -31.45
N LEU A 731 57.44 24.42 -30.15
CA LEU A 731 56.82 23.33 -29.39
C LEU A 731 55.30 23.53 -29.21
N LYS A 732 54.87 24.75 -28.92
CA LYS A 732 53.44 25.08 -28.85
C LYS A 732 52.75 24.98 -30.21
N ALA A 733 53.47 25.31 -31.29
CA ALA A 733 52.95 25.18 -32.66
C ALA A 733 52.66 23.72 -33.02
N ILE A 734 53.56 22.78 -32.70
CA ILE A 734 53.28 21.35 -32.95
C ILE A 734 52.14 20.83 -32.08
N ALA A 735 52.05 21.24 -30.82
CA ALA A 735 50.92 20.92 -29.96
C ALA A 735 49.59 21.43 -30.53
N ASN A 736 49.51 22.72 -30.90
CA ASN A 736 48.32 23.29 -31.53
C ASN A 736 47.96 22.55 -32.83
N ALA A 737 48.96 22.22 -33.66
CA ALA A 737 48.73 21.46 -34.89
C ALA A 737 48.13 20.06 -34.61
N ARG A 738 48.57 19.37 -33.56
CA ARG A 738 47.98 18.08 -33.12
C ARG A 738 46.52 18.23 -32.69
N ALA A 739 46.23 19.25 -31.87
CA ALA A 739 44.86 19.53 -31.43
C ALA A 739 43.94 19.91 -32.59
N SER A 740 44.42 20.75 -33.52
CA SER A 740 43.70 21.10 -34.75
C SER A 740 43.46 19.88 -35.62
N ALA A 741 44.47 19.03 -35.87
CA ALA A 741 44.30 17.82 -36.69
C ALA A 741 43.23 16.88 -36.13
N ALA A 742 43.21 16.68 -34.80
CA ALA A 742 42.18 15.89 -34.13
C ALA A 742 40.79 16.58 -34.17
N GLY A 743 40.73 17.89 -33.94
CA GLY A 743 39.50 18.68 -34.00
C GLY A 743 38.88 18.68 -35.41
N ASP A 744 39.70 18.89 -36.44
CA ASP A 744 39.30 18.85 -37.84
C ASP A 744 38.77 17.46 -38.22
N ALA A 745 39.35 16.38 -37.69
CA ALA A 745 38.88 15.01 -37.92
C ALA A 745 37.53 14.69 -37.21
N LEU A 746 37.20 15.41 -36.13
CA LEU A 746 35.88 15.34 -35.49
C LEU A 746 34.82 16.14 -36.28
N ILE A 747 35.20 17.30 -36.82
CA ILE A 747 34.31 18.21 -37.56
C ILE A 747 34.10 17.76 -39.01
N THR A 748 35.13 17.20 -39.66
CA THR A 748 35.19 17.00 -41.12
C THR A 748 35.23 15.51 -41.53
N PRO A 749 34.08 14.81 -41.53
CA PRO A 749 33.86 13.55 -42.25
C PRO A 749 32.53 13.60 -43.06
N ASN A 750 32.10 12.49 -43.69
CA ASN A 750 30.84 12.40 -44.46
C ASN A 750 29.65 13.14 -43.79
N GLU A 751 28.76 13.75 -44.59
CA GLU A 751 27.72 14.70 -44.12
C GLU A 751 26.88 14.22 -42.93
N ASP A 752 26.66 12.92 -42.79
CA ASP A 752 25.75 12.33 -41.80
C ASP A 752 26.32 12.22 -40.37
N ASP A 753 27.64 12.37 -40.17
CA ASP A 753 28.30 12.06 -38.88
C ASP A 753 29.11 13.23 -38.27
N ARG A 754 29.06 14.44 -38.83
CA ARG A 754 29.87 15.59 -38.37
C ARG A 754 29.49 16.11 -36.98
N ILE A 755 30.49 16.49 -36.16
CA ILE A 755 30.27 17.28 -34.94
C ILE A 755 30.17 18.77 -35.31
N ALA A 756 29.21 19.49 -34.73
CA ALA A 756 29.13 20.94 -34.87
C ALA A 756 30.37 21.63 -34.30
N GLY A 757 30.98 22.57 -35.04
CA GLY A 757 32.26 23.19 -34.67
C GLY A 757 32.27 23.90 -33.31
N ASN A 758 31.13 24.40 -32.85
CA ASN A 758 30.99 25.00 -31.51
C ASN A 758 31.12 23.98 -30.36
N ARG A 759 31.04 22.68 -30.65
CA ARG A 759 31.21 21.59 -29.68
C ARG A 759 32.63 21.07 -29.58
N VAL A 760 33.57 21.60 -30.37
CA VAL A 760 35.00 21.25 -30.32
C VAL A 760 35.78 22.49 -29.89
N ARG A 761 36.36 22.47 -28.69
CA ARG A 761 37.14 23.57 -28.12
C ARG A 761 38.62 23.18 -28.07
N ILE A 762 39.46 23.90 -28.80
CA ILE A 762 40.92 23.76 -28.67
C ILE A 762 41.36 24.64 -27.51
N VAL A 763 41.98 24.02 -26.49
CA VAL A 763 42.47 24.71 -25.30
C VAL A 763 44.00 24.87 -25.36
N ALA A 764 44.59 25.55 -24.38
CA ALA A 764 46.02 25.81 -24.35
C ALA A 764 46.86 24.51 -24.42
N PRO A 765 47.99 24.50 -25.16
CA PRO A 765 48.93 23.38 -25.20
C PRO A 765 49.38 22.91 -23.82
N LYS A 766 49.49 21.59 -23.65
CA LYS A 766 49.94 20.94 -22.41
C LYS A 766 51.36 20.39 -22.59
N GLU A 767 52.29 20.82 -21.74
CA GLU A 767 53.61 20.21 -21.65
C GLU A 767 53.51 18.92 -20.84
N LEU A 768 54.08 17.82 -21.35
CA LEU A 768 54.16 16.55 -20.62
C LEU A 768 55.57 16.37 -20.05
N ASP A 769 55.68 15.97 -18.79
CA ASP A 769 56.98 15.78 -18.13
C ASP A 769 57.72 14.53 -18.63
N LEU A 770 56.98 13.45 -18.93
CA LEU A 770 57.50 12.16 -19.39
C LEU A 770 56.67 11.62 -20.55
N VAL A 771 57.35 11.08 -21.56
CA VAL A 771 56.73 10.38 -22.69
C VAL A 771 57.19 8.93 -22.67
N GLY A 772 56.27 8.00 -22.44
CA GLY A 772 56.55 6.57 -22.42
C GLY A 772 56.49 5.97 -23.83
N GLY A 773 57.65 5.71 -24.45
CA GLY A 773 57.74 5.02 -25.74
C GLY A 773 57.91 5.95 -26.95
N GLU A 774 57.51 5.46 -28.13
CA GLU A 774 57.70 6.14 -29.43
C GLU A 774 56.58 7.13 -29.80
N ARG A 775 55.62 7.38 -28.88
CA ARG A 775 54.41 8.17 -29.15
C ARG A 775 54.06 9.09 -27.99
N ILE A 776 53.45 10.23 -28.30
CA ILE A 776 52.91 11.19 -27.35
C ILE A 776 51.39 11.19 -27.41
N ALA A 777 50.72 11.02 -26.26
CA ALA A 777 49.26 10.95 -26.17
C ALA A 777 48.65 12.32 -25.86
N MET A 778 47.68 12.74 -26.66
CA MET A 778 46.80 13.87 -26.40
C MET A 778 45.60 13.39 -25.59
N GLU A 779 45.37 13.99 -24.43
CA GLU A 779 44.18 13.72 -23.63
C GLU A 779 43.04 14.65 -24.05
N ALA A 780 41.88 14.06 -24.34
CA ALA A 780 40.64 14.81 -24.51
C ALA A 780 39.97 15.01 -23.14
N ALA A 781 39.31 16.15 -22.97
CA ALA A 781 38.43 16.41 -21.83
C ALA A 781 36.99 16.66 -22.33
N ILE A 782 36.01 16.46 -21.47
CA ILE A 782 34.60 16.66 -21.78
C ILE A 782 34.02 17.65 -20.80
N THR A 783 33.31 18.65 -21.33
CA THR A 783 32.62 19.67 -20.55
C THR A 783 31.20 19.87 -21.09
N VAL A 784 30.44 20.70 -20.38
CA VAL A 784 29.15 21.23 -20.84
C VAL A 784 29.33 22.71 -21.19
N ASP A 785 28.52 23.21 -22.12
CA ASP A 785 28.59 24.60 -22.60
C ASP A 785 28.25 25.62 -21.51
#